data_AF-A0A077ZHH8-F1
#
_entry.id   AF-A0A077ZHH8-F1
#
_cell.length_a   1.000
_cell.length_b   1.000
_cell.length_c   1.000
_cell.angle_alpha   90.00
_cell.angle_beta   90.00
_cell.angle_gamma   90.00
#
_symmetry.space_group_name_H-M   'P 1'
#
loop_
_entity.id
_entity.type
_entity.pdbx_description
1 polymer ?
#
loop_
_entity_poly.entity_id
_entity_poly.type
_entity_poly.pdbx_seq_one_letter_code
_entity_poly.pdbx_strand_id
1 'polypeptide(L)'
;MSSMALAAPLTVGFSQVGSESGWRAAETNVAKSEAEKRGITLKIADGQQKQENQIKAVRSFVAQGVDAIFIAPVVATGWEPVLKEAKDAEIPVFLLDRSIDVKDKSLYMTTVTADNILEGKLIGDWLVKEVNGKPCNVVELQGTVGASVAIDRKKGFAEAIKNAPNIKIIRSQSGDFTRSKGKEVMESFIKAENNGKNICMVYAHNDDMVIGAIQAIKEAGLKPGKDILTGSIDGVPDIYKAMIDGEANATLDNVDFSLRRGEIMALLGENGAGKSTLIKALTGVYHADRGTIWLEDQAISPKNTAHAQQLGIGTVYQEVNLLPNMSVADNLFIGREPKRFGLLRRKEMEKRATELMASYGFSLDVREPLNRFSVAMQQIVAICRAIDLSAKVLILDEPTASLDTQEVELLFGLMRQLRDRGVSLIFVTHFIDQVYQVSDRITVLRNGSFVGCRETRELPQIELVKMMLGRELDTHALQRAGRTLLSDKPVAAFKNYGKKGTIAPFDLEVRPGEIVGLAGLLGSGRTETAEVIFGIKPADSGTVLIKGKPQTLRSPHQASVLGIGFCPEDRKTDGIIAAASVRENIILALQAQRGWLRPISRKEQQEIAERFIRQLGIRTPSTEQPIEFLSGGNQQKVLLSRWLLTRPQFLILDEPTRGIDVGAHAEIIRLIETLCADGLALLVISSELEELVGYADRVIIMRDRKQVAEIPLAELSVPAIMNAIAA
;
A
#
# COMPACT_ATOMS: atom_id res chain seq x y z
N MET A 1 46.19 11.94 1.67
CA MET A 1 45.16 11.76 2.71
C MET A 1 44.01 12.70 2.39
N SER A 2 43.00 12.26 1.66
CA SER A 2 41.73 12.98 1.61
C SER A 2 40.91 12.41 2.76
N SER A 3 40.95 13.07 3.92
CA SER A 3 39.94 12.81 4.94
C SER A 3 38.61 13.16 4.29
N MET A 4 37.76 12.15 4.06
CA MET A 4 36.34 12.38 3.85
C MET A 4 35.90 13.33 4.95
N ALA A 5 35.71 14.59 4.62
CA ALA A 5 35.04 15.54 5.49
C ALA A 5 33.65 14.94 5.66
N LEU A 6 33.43 14.25 6.79
CA LEU A 6 32.09 13.98 7.28
C LEU A 6 31.37 15.33 7.17
N ALA A 7 30.38 15.43 6.29
CA ALA A 7 29.62 16.65 6.11
C ALA A 7 29.21 17.13 7.50
N ALA A 8 29.51 18.38 7.83
CA ALA A 8 29.16 18.94 9.13
C ALA A 8 27.65 18.69 9.35
N PRO A 9 27.23 18.26 10.56
CA PRO A 9 25.83 17.99 10.83
C PRO A 9 25.01 19.27 10.60
N LEU A 10 24.09 19.21 9.63
CA LEU A 10 23.24 20.35 9.27
C LEU A 10 22.41 20.77 10.48
N THR A 11 22.38 22.05 10.77
CA THR A 11 21.51 22.68 11.75
C THR A 11 20.42 23.45 11.03
N VAL A 12 19.17 23.07 11.26
CA VAL A 12 18.01 23.65 10.57
C VAL A 12 17.11 24.33 11.60
N GLY A 13 16.74 25.58 11.36
CA GLY A 13 15.72 26.28 12.14
C GLY A 13 14.33 25.96 11.60
N PHE A 14 13.35 25.69 12.48
CA PHE A 14 11.95 25.56 12.11
C PHE A 14 11.09 26.47 12.98
N SER A 15 10.56 27.52 12.39
CA SER A 15 9.61 28.44 13.01
C SER A 15 8.18 27.97 12.73
N GLN A 16 7.62 27.20 13.66
CA GLN A 16 6.25 26.67 13.56
C GLN A 16 5.21 27.65 14.11
N VAL A 17 3.94 27.45 13.78
CA VAL A 17 2.82 28.27 14.30
C VAL A 17 2.54 27.99 15.77
N GLY A 18 2.45 26.70 16.12
CA GLY A 18 1.97 26.21 17.40
C GLY A 18 1.61 24.73 17.34
N SER A 19 0.95 24.23 18.39
CA SER A 19 0.39 22.88 18.49
C SER A 19 -1.14 22.91 18.62
N GLU A 20 -1.78 23.87 17.95
CA GLU A 20 -3.21 24.16 18.07
C GLU A 20 -4.15 23.09 17.52
N SER A 21 -3.64 22.24 16.62
CA SER A 21 -4.41 21.24 15.89
C SER A 21 -3.67 19.91 15.81
N GLY A 22 -4.41 18.84 15.57
CA GLY A 22 -3.84 17.50 15.38
C GLY A 22 -2.84 17.46 14.21
N TRP A 23 -3.15 18.18 13.12
CA TRP A 23 -2.26 18.33 11.97
C TRP A 23 -0.91 18.93 12.34
N ARG A 24 -0.91 20.05 13.10
CA ARG A 24 0.34 20.71 13.51
C ARG A 24 1.16 19.87 14.47
N ALA A 25 0.51 19.23 15.44
CA ALA A 25 1.19 18.31 16.33
C ALA A 25 1.86 17.16 15.56
N ALA A 26 1.19 16.63 14.52
CA ALA A 26 1.74 15.59 13.66
C ALA A 26 2.92 16.09 12.82
N GLU A 27 2.80 17.26 12.17
CA GLU A 27 3.87 17.89 11.37
C GLU A 27 5.15 18.06 12.22
N THR A 28 5.03 18.66 13.40
CA THR A 28 6.15 18.88 14.31
C THR A 28 6.82 17.56 14.72
N ASN A 29 6.03 16.54 15.06
CA ASN A 29 6.55 15.25 15.51
C ASN A 29 7.25 14.50 14.36
N VAL A 30 6.67 14.54 13.16
CA VAL A 30 7.29 13.96 11.95
C VAL A 30 8.58 14.70 11.62
N ALA A 31 8.59 16.03 11.64
CA ALA A 31 9.80 16.83 11.38
C ALA A 31 10.94 16.48 12.36
N LYS A 32 10.65 16.37 13.67
CA LYS A 32 11.63 15.94 14.68
C LYS A 32 12.20 14.56 14.38
N SER A 33 11.31 13.59 14.15
CA SER A 33 11.68 12.20 13.85
C SER A 33 12.53 12.13 12.59
N GLU A 34 12.13 12.80 11.51
CA GLU A 34 12.83 12.74 10.23
C GLU A 34 14.18 13.47 10.25
N ALA A 35 14.31 14.54 11.04
CA ALA A 35 15.58 15.22 11.27
C ALA A 35 16.55 14.34 12.06
N GLU A 36 16.09 13.74 13.17
CA GLU A 36 16.90 12.82 13.98
C GLU A 36 17.42 11.64 13.13
N LYS A 37 16.55 11.02 12.32
CA LYS A 37 16.91 9.94 11.39
C LYS A 37 18.01 10.33 10.40
N ARG A 38 18.05 11.59 9.97
CA ARG A 38 19.01 12.11 8.98
C ARG A 38 20.24 12.75 9.62
N GLY A 39 20.37 12.70 10.95
CA GLY A 39 21.46 13.36 11.66
C GLY A 39 21.43 14.89 11.55
N ILE A 40 20.25 15.48 11.31
CA ILE A 40 20.03 16.91 11.20
C ILE A 40 19.65 17.46 12.58
N THR A 41 20.37 18.49 13.04
CA THR A 41 20.03 19.22 14.26
C THR A 41 18.87 20.17 13.98
N LEU A 42 17.64 19.76 14.29
CA LEU A 42 16.45 20.59 14.09
C LEU A 42 16.15 21.45 15.32
N LYS A 43 16.30 22.77 15.19
CA LYS A 43 15.94 23.76 16.20
C LYS A 43 14.53 24.27 15.95
N ILE A 44 13.58 23.85 16.78
CA ILE A 44 12.17 24.23 16.64
C ILE A 44 11.84 25.38 17.57
N ALA A 45 11.19 26.41 17.05
CA ALA A 45 10.62 27.51 17.81
C ALA A 45 9.12 27.58 17.59
N ASP A 46 8.37 27.56 18.69
CA ASP A 46 6.91 27.67 18.70
C ASP A 46 6.48 29.14 18.64
N GLY A 47 5.74 29.52 17.59
CA GLY A 47 5.21 30.87 17.42
C GLY A 47 4.09 31.23 18.40
N GLN A 48 3.48 30.26 19.08
CA GLN A 48 2.32 30.44 19.96
C GLN A 48 1.19 31.22 19.29
N GLN A 49 0.90 30.95 18.01
CA GLN A 49 -0.07 31.69 17.20
C GLN A 49 0.25 33.18 17.00
N LYS A 50 1.48 33.63 17.24
CA LYS A 50 1.88 35.03 17.11
C LYS A 50 3.00 35.21 16.11
N GLN A 51 2.75 36.07 15.12
CA GLN A 51 3.74 36.36 14.09
C GLN A 51 5.00 36.98 14.69
N GLU A 52 4.87 37.85 15.71
CA GLU A 52 6.05 38.49 16.29
C GLU A 52 7.01 37.46 16.93
N ASN A 53 6.47 36.39 17.50
CA ASN A 53 7.26 35.29 18.05
C ASN A 53 7.98 34.51 16.94
N GLN A 54 7.29 34.24 15.83
CA GLN A 54 7.90 33.59 14.66
C GLN A 54 9.01 34.45 14.06
N ILE A 55 8.79 35.76 13.90
CA ILE A 55 9.81 36.69 13.41
C ILE A 55 11.02 36.71 14.36
N LYS A 56 10.81 36.75 15.67
CA LYS A 56 11.90 36.67 16.66
C LYS A 56 12.67 35.35 16.54
N ALA A 57 11.98 34.23 16.32
CA ALA A 57 12.62 32.94 16.11
C ALA A 57 13.48 32.92 14.85
N VAL A 58 12.96 33.41 13.72
CA VAL A 58 13.73 33.50 12.46
C VAL A 58 14.98 34.36 12.66
N ARG A 59 14.88 35.53 13.30
CA ARG A 59 16.06 36.35 13.64
C ARG A 59 17.07 35.63 14.52
N SER A 60 16.58 34.87 15.49
CA SER A 60 17.43 34.05 16.35
C SER A 60 18.16 32.97 15.55
N PHE A 61 17.49 32.34 14.59
CA PHE A 61 18.11 31.35 13.71
C PHE A 61 19.16 31.98 12.78
N VAL A 62 18.88 33.16 12.21
CA VAL A 62 19.84 33.92 11.42
C VAL A 62 21.08 34.27 12.25
N ALA A 63 20.90 34.80 13.46
CA ALA A 63 22.01 35.13 14.35
C ALA A 63 22.82 33.91 14.81
N GLN A 64 22.22 32.73 14.84
CA GLN A 64 22.88 31.47 15.16
C GLN A 64 23.61 30.84 13.97
N GLY A 65 23.47 31.38 12.76
CA GLY A 65 24.07 30.84 11.55
C GLY A 65 23.59 29.43 11.21
N VAL A 66 22.27 29.17 11.30
CA VAL A 66 21.71 27.88 10.86
C VAL A 66 21.85 27.72 9.34
N ASP A 67 21.94 26.47 8.87
CA ASP A 67 22.15 26.16 7.45
C ASP A 67 20.89 26.35 6.58
N ALA A 68 19.70 26.29 7.18
CA ALA A 68 18.42 26.56 6.52
C ALA A 68 17.33 26.91 7.52
N ILE A 69 16.30 27.62 7.07
CA ILE A 69 15.13 27.98 7.88
C ILE A 69 13.85 27.51 7.20
N PHE A 70 13.03 26.76 7.94
CA PHE A 70 11.66 26.45 7.57
C PHE A 70 10.69 27.34 8.35
N ILE A 71 9.63 27.80 7.68
CA ILE A 71 8.61 28.65 8.28
C ILE A 71 7.24 28.10 7.92
N ALA A 72 6.42 27.82 8.93
CA ALA A 72 4.98 27.67 8.76
C ALA A 72 4.31 29.00 9.19
N PRO A 73 4.03 29.94 8.28
CA PRO A 73 3.62 31.30 8.66
C PRO A 73 2.23 31.34 9.29
N VAL A 74 2.06 32.03 10.42
CA VAL A 74 0.74 32.22 11.04
C VAL A 74 -0.19 33.08 10.17
N VAL A 75 0.34 34.14 9.55
CA VAL A 75 -0.35 35.04 8.61
C VAL A 75 0.50 35.25 7.36
N ALA A 76 -0.12 35.54 6.22
CA ALA A 76 0.57 35.61 4.93
C ALA A 76 1.45 36.85 4.75
N THR A 77 1.12 37.98 5.37
CA THR A 77 1.79 39.28 5.13
C THR A 77 2.78 39.65 6.24
N GLY A 78 3.71 40.57 5.99
CA GLY A 78 4.57 41.15 7.05
C GLY A 78 5.94 40.49 7.24
N TRP A 79 6.32 39.58 6.36
CA TRP A 79 7.56 38.80 6.45
C TRP A 79 8.76 39.40 5.71
N GLU A 80 8.55 40.38 4.81
CA GLU A 80 9.62 40.91 3.96
C GLU A 80 10.89 41.35 4.71
N PRO A 81 10.83 42.05 5.86
CA PRO A 81 12.05 42.49 6.55
C PRO A 81 12.90 41.31 7.04
N VAL A 82 12.28 40.30 7.67
CA VAL A 82 13.02 39.18 8.24
C VAL A 82 13.53 38.21 7.18
N LEU A 83 12.83 38.08 6.06
CA LEU A 83 13.30 37.27 4.93
C LEU A 83 14.48 37.95 4.20
N LYS A 84 14.52 39.29 4.15
CA LYS A 84 15.71 40.03 3.68
C LYS A 84 16.90 39.78 4.59
N GLU A 85 16.71 39.86 5.91
CA GLU A 85 17.77 39.55 6.88
C GLU A 85 18.33 38.11 6.70
N ALA A 86 17.47 37.12 6.46
CA ALA A 86 17.90 35.74 6.19
C ALA A 86 18.64 35.60 4.85
N LYS A 87 18.16 36.28 3.80
CA LYS A 87 18.78 36.28 2.48
C LYS A 87 20.15 36.97 2.48
N ASP A 88 20.28 38.10 3.18
CA ASP A 88 21.54 38.83 3.35
C ASP A 88 22.58 38.00 4.12
N ALA A 89 22.12 37.10 5.00
CA ALA A 89 22.95 36.11 5.69
C ALA A 89 23.21 34.83 4.87
N GLU A 90 22.76 34.78 3.60
CA GLU A 90 22.86 33.62 2.70
C GLU A 90 22.18 32.34 3.24
N ILE A 91 21.17 32.47 4.11
CA ILE A 91 20.44 31.34 4.69
C ILE A 91 19.17 31.07 3.86
N PRO A 92 19.05 29.89 3.22
CA PRO A 92 17.87 29.56 2.43
C PRO A 92 16.64 29.37 3.31
N VAL A 93 15.52 29.98 2.90
CA VAL A 93 14.23 29.89 3.58
C VAL A 93 13.24 29.05 2.77
N PHE A 94 12.55 28.14 3.45
CA PHE A 94 11.53 27.28 2.87
C PHE A 94 10.20 27.48 3.61
N LEU A 95 9.10 27.60 2.87
CA LEU A 95 7.77 27.73 3.45
C LEU A 95 7.09 26.36 3.51
N LEU A 96 6.49 26.03 4.65
CA LEU A 96 5.80 24.76 4.88
C LEU A 96 4.33 25.00 5.21
N ASP A 97 3.44 24.22 4.60
CA ASP A 97 1.99 24.14 4.83
C ASP A 97 1.19 25.43 4.52
N ARG A 98 1.81 26.59 4.68
CA ARG A 98 1.24 27.92 4.46
C ARG A 98 2.19 28.77 3.63
N SER A 99 1.63 29.65 2.82
CA SER A 99 2.38 30.56 1.95
C SER A 99 2.46 31.96 2.55
N ILE A 100 3.39 32.75 2.03
CA ILE A 100 3.60 34.15 2.37
C ILE A 100 3.35 35.00 1.13
N ASP A 101 2.71 36.15 1.34
CA ASP A 101 2.57 37.19 0.33
C ASP A 101 3.67 38.25 0.49
N VAL A 102 4.61 38.24 -0.46
CA VAL A 102 5.73 39.18 -0.58
C VAL A 102 5.86 39.61 -2.03
N LYS A 103 6.33 40.85 -2.25
CA LYS A 103 6.56 41.37 -3.60
C LYS A 103 7.76 40.70 -4.28
N ASP A 104 8.83 40.48 -3.53
CA ASP A 104 10.02 39.79 -4.01
C ASP A 104 9.94 38.29 -3.66
N LYS A 105 9.57 37.46 -4.64
CA LYS A 105 9.47 36.01 -4.48
C LYS A 105 10.82 35.31 -4.34
N SER A 106 11.94 36.01 -4.62
CA SER A 106 13.29 35.47 -4.42
C SER A 106 13.78 35.57 -2.96
N LEU A 107 12.91 35.98 -2.03
CA LEU A 107 13.18 36.03 -0.59
C LEU A 107 13.08 34.66 0.10
N TYR A 108 12.54 33.65 -0.59
CA TYR A 108 12.49 32.26 -0.14
C TYR A 108 12.69 31.33 -1.34
N MET A 109 13.13 30.09 -1.06
CA MET A 109 13.49 29.12 -2.10
C MET A 109 12.26 28.48 -2.75
N THR A 110 11.32 28.01 -1.94
CA THR A 110 10.08 27.39 -2.41
C THR A 110 9.04 27.31 -1.30
N THR A 111 7.82 26.93 -1.67
CA THR A 111 6.70 26.65 -0.76
C THR A 111 6.27 25.21 -0.95
N VAL A 112 6.23 24.44 0.14
CA VAL A 112 5.73 23.08 0.19
C VAL A 112 4.38 23.13 0.91
N THR A 113 3.29 23.09 0.15
CA THR A 113 1.90 23.21 0.65
C THR A 113 0.98 22.35 -0.18
N ALA A 114 -0.17 21.98 0.38
CA ALA A 114 -1.30 21.47 -0.41
C ALA A 114 -1.88 22.57 -1.31
N ASP A 115 -2.64 22.17 -2.34
CA ASP A 115 -3.48 23.08 -3.11
C ASP A 115 -4.75 23.41 -2.30
N ASN A 116 -4.62 24.41 -1.44
CA ASN A 116 -5.68 24.83 -0.51
C ASN A 116 -6.92 25.38 -1.24
N ILE A 117 -6.78 25.88 -2.47
CA ILE A 117 -7.91 26.32 -3.29
C ILE A 117 -8.68 25.08 -3.76
N LEU A 118 -7.97 24.07 -4.26
CA LEU A 118 -8.59 22.81 -4.66
C LEU A 118 -9.30 22.13 -3.48
N GLU A 119 -8.71 22.10 -2.29
CA GLU A 119 -9.36 21.54 -1.09
C GLU A 119 -10.73 22.17 -0.80
N GLY A 120 -10.79 23.51 -0.79
CA GLY A 120 -12.05 24.24 -0.62
C GLY A 120 -13.04 23.99 -1.77
N LYS A 121 -12.52 23.93 -3.00
CA LYS A 121 -13.32 23.68 -4.20
C LYS A 121 -13.96 22.29 -4.20
N LEU A 122 -13.22 21.26 -3.79
CA LEU A 122 -13.73 19.87 -3.71
C LEU A 122 -14.96 19.76 -2.80
N ILE A 123 -14.93 20.43 -1.65
CA ILE A 123 -16.06 20.44 -0.71
C ILE A 123 -17.25 21.22 -1.29
N GLY A 124 -16.99 22.35 -1.96
CA GLY A 124 -18.04 23.11 -2.61
C GLY A 124 -18.69 22.34 -3.78
N ASP A 125 -17.88 21.70 -4.63
CA ASP A 125 -18.35 20.87 -5.75
C ASP A 125 -19.14 19.66 -5.25
N TRP A 126 -18.69 19.05 -4.14
CA TRP A 126 -19.44 18.01 -3.43
C TRP A 126 -20.79 18.52 -2.95
N LEU A 127 -20.83 19.68 -2.28
CA LEU A 127 -22.08 20.24 -1.76
C LEU A 127 -23.08 20.55 -2.89
N VAL A 128 -22.61 21.14 -3.99
CA VAL A 128 -23.45 21.42 -5.17
C VAL A 128 -24.15 20.16 -5.67
N LYS A 129 -23.40 19.05 -5.77
CA LYS A 129 -23.94 17.75 -6.15
C LYS A 129 -24.89 17.19 -5.08
N GLU A 130 -24.54 17.28 -3.81
CA GLU A 130 -25.28 16.70 -2.70
C GLU A 130 -26.66 17.33 -2.51
N VAL A 131 -26.75 18.67 -2.56
CA VAL A 131 -28.04 19.36 -2.40
C VAL A 131 -28.91 19.29 -3.65
N ASN A 132 -28.30 19.06 -4.82
CA ASN A 132 -28.96 18.87 -6.11
C ASN A 132 -30.10 19.88 -6.37
N GLY A 133 -29.78 21.18 -6.24
CA GLY A 133 -30.72 22.29 -6.44
C GLY A 133 -31.62 22.64 -5.24
N LYS A 134 -31.64 21.85 -4.16
CA LYS A 134 -32.39 22.19 -2.93
C LYS A 134 -31.76 23.41 -2.23
N PRO A 135 -32.55 24.28 -1.57
CA PRO A 135 -32.02 25.39 -0.79
C PRO A 135 -31.08 24.90 0.32
N CYS A 136 -29.90 25.50 0.43
CA CYS A 136 -28.91 25.13 1.44
C CYS A 136 -28.19 26.36 2.01
N ASN A 137 -28.43 26.63 3.28
CA ASN A 137 -27.73 27.67 4.03
C ASN A 137 -26.49 27.08 4.70
N VAL A 138 -25.32 27.60 4.35
CA VAL A 138 -24.02 27.18 4.85
C VAL A 138 -23.55 28.15 5.94
N VAL A 139 -23.03 27.61 7.03
CA VAL A 139 -22.25 28.37 8.01
C VAL A 139 -20.77 27.99 7.88
N GLU A 140 -19.88 28.99 7.84
CA GLU A 140 -18.45 28.79 7.61
C GLU A 140 -17.64 29.05 8.89
N LEU A 141 -16.86 28.04 9.31
CA LEU A 141 -15.85 28.15 10.36
C LEU A 141 -14.49 28.33 9.70
N GLN A 142 -14.04 29.59 9.64
CA GLN A 142 -12.76 29.94 9.03
C GLN A 142 -11.59 29.60 9.96
N GLY A 143 -10.43 29.33 9.37
CA GLY A 143 -9.17 29.29 10.10
C GLY A 143 -8.71 30.67 10.59
N THR A 144 -7.49 30.73 11.14
CA THR A 144 -6.87 31.97 11.62
C THR A 144 -6.93 33.07 10.57
N VAL A 145 -7.44 34.25 10.96
CA VAL A 145 -7.58 35.40 10.06
C VAL A 145 -6.22 35.81 9.49
N GLY A 146 -6.13 35.92 8.16
CA GLY A 146 -4.90 36.28 7.46
C GLY A 146 -3.96 35.11 7.15
N ALA A 147 -4.25 33.88 7.62
CA ALA A 147 -3.53 32.69 7.20
C ALA A 147 -3.84 32.36 5.73
N SER A 148 -2.82 32.02 4.94
CA SER A 148 -3.01 31.70 3.51
C SER A 148 -4.01 30.57 3.29
N VAL A 149 -3.90 29.50 4.08
CA VAL A 149 -4.81 28.34 4.06
C VAL A 149 -6.27 28.75 4.26
N ALA A 150 -6.57 29.68 5.17
CA ALA A 150 -7.93 30.13 5.42
C ALA A 150 -8.46 30.99 4.25
N ILE A 151 -7.60 31.81 3.65
CA ILE A 151 -7.93 32.63 2.48
C ILE A 151 -8.21 31.73 1.26
N ASP A 152 -7.33 30.77 1.00
CA ASP A 152 -7.38 29.90 -0.19
C ASP A 152 -8.54 28.91 -0.11
N ARG A 153 -8.75 28.26 1.04
CA ARG A 153 -9.88 27.32 1.25
C ARG A 153 -11.23 28.03 1.09
N LYS A 154 -11.36 29.24 1.66
CA LYS A 154 -12.54 30.09 1.46
C LYS A 154 -12.76 30.45 0.00
N LYS A 155 -11.69 30.84 -0.71
CA LYS A 155 -11.75 31.18 -2.14
C LYS A 155 -12.21 29.98 -2.96
N GLY A 156 -11.61 28.82 -2.77
CA GLY A 156 -11.95 27.59 -3.47
C GLY A 156 -13.42 27.19 -3.30
N PHE A 157 -13.91 27.21 -2.05
CA PHE A 157 -15.31 26.90 -1.76
C PHE A 157 -16.26 27.90 -2.41
N ALA A 158 -15.96 29.20 -2.33
CA ALA A 158 -16.75 30.25 -2.98
C ALA A 158 -16.78 30.12 -4.51
N GLU A 159 -15.68 29.73 -5.14
CA GLU A 159 -15.60 29.48 -6.59
C GLU A 159 -16.47 28.30 -7.01
N ALA A 160 -16.48 27.21 -6.24
CA ALA A 160 -17.29 26.03 -6.52
C ALA A 160 -18.80 26.31 -6.47
N ILE A 161 -19.27 27.02 -5.44
CA ILE A 161 -20.71 27.29 -5.26
C ILE A 161 -21.21 28.49 -6.08
N LYS A 162 -20.33 29.23 -6.78
CA LYS A 162 -20.66 30.48 -7.49
C LYS A 162 -21.84 30.34 -8.46
N ASN A 163 -21.97 29.18 -9.11
CA ASN A 163 -23.01 28.90 -10.09
C ASN A 163 -24.23 28.16 -9.49
N ALA A 164 -24.29 27.99 -8.16
CA ALA A 164 -25.37 27.30 -7.45
C ALA A 164 -26.12 28.28 -6.53
N PRO A 165 -27.06 29.08 -7.06
CA PRO A 165 -27.73 30.17 -6.31
C PRO A 165 -28.62 29.68 -5.15
N ASN A 166 -28.94 28.39 -5.11
CA ASN A 166 -29.62 27.73 -4.01
C ASN A 166 -28.74 27.55 -2.76
N ILE A 167 -27.42 27.68 -2.89
CA ILE A 167 -26.45 27.58 -1.80
C ILE A 167 -26.03 28.99 -1.35
N LYS A 168 -26.12 29.28 -0.06
CA LYS A 168 -25.77 30.60 0.49
C LYS A 168 -24.96 30.46 1.76
N ILE A 169 -23.80 31.13 1.83
CA ILE A 169 -23.07 31.29 3.09
C ILE A 169 -23.79 32.37 3.91
N ILE A 170 -24.46 31.98 4.98
CA ILE A 170 -25.29 32.89 5.81
C ILE A 170 -24.54 33.43 7.04
N ARG A 171 -23.52 32.71 7.51
CA ARG A 171 -22.64 33.12 8.61
C ARG A 171 -21.23 32.66 8.32
N SER A 172 -20.25 33.44 8.75
CA SER A 172 -18.85 33.10 8.60
C SER A 172 -18.02 33.78 9.70
N GLN A 173 -17.26 33.01 10.47
CA GLN A 173 -16.46 33.51 11.60
C GLN A 173 -15.24 32.60 11.81
N SER A 174 -14.14 33.17 12.31
CA SER A 174 -12.93 32.40 12.64
C SER A 174 -13.15 31.48 13.84
N GLY A 175 -12.78 30.21 13.70
CA GLY A 175 -12.54 29.25 14.78
C GLY A 175 -11.05 29.03 15.08
N ASP A 176 -10.16 29.82 14.46
CA ASP A 176 -8.71 29.81 14.69
C ASP A 176 -8.04 28.42 14.54
N PHE A 177 -8.62 27.54 13.72
CA PHE A 177 -8.22 26.13 13.57
C PHE A 177 -8.33 25.26 14.83
N THR A 178 -8.97 25.74 15.91
CA THR A 178 -9.06 25.02 17.18
C THR A 178 -10.41 24.36 17.40
N ARG A 179 -10.39 23.19 18.07
CA ARG A 179 -11.62 22.47 18.42
C ARG A 179 -12.53 23.25 19.37
N SER A 180 -11.95 23.88 20.38
CA SER A 180 -12.71 24.66 21.38
C SER A 180 -13.40 25.87 20.77
N LYS A 181 -12.70 26.65 19.93
CA LYS A 181 -13.29 27.82 19.29
C LYS A 181 -14.26 27.45 18.17
N GLY A 182 -13.98 26.37 17.42
CA GLY A 182 -14.94 25.80 16.47
C GLY A 182 -16.27 25.45 17.12
N LYS A 183 -16.23 24.83 18.32
CA LYS A 183 -17.43 24.56 19.14
C LYS A 183 -18.15 25.85 19.53
N GLU A 184 -17.44 26.80 20.14
CA GLU A 184 -18.01 28.07 20.61
C GLU A 184 -18.70 28.86 19.49
N VAL A 185 -18.06 28.95 18.32
CA VAL A 185 -18.60 29.65 17.14
C VAL A 185 -19.81 28.91 16.59
N MET A 186 -19.77 27.57 16.52
CA MET A 186 -20.92 26.80 16.07
C MET A 186 -22.11 26.93 17.02
N GLU A 187 -21.92 26.95 18.34
CA GLU A 187 -22.99 27.22 19.30
C GLU A 187 -23.63 28.60 19.07
N SER A 188 -22.81 29.61 18.77
CA SER A 188 -23.29 30.95 18.43
C SER A 188 -24.15 30.93 17.15
N PHE A 189 -23.69 30.23 16.10
CA PHE A 189 -24.44 30.08 14.86
C PHE A 189 -25.75 29.31 15.05
N ILE A 190 -25.73 28.21 15.79
CA ILE A 190 -26.94 27.42 16.11
C ILE A 190 -27.98 28.30 16.79
N LYS A 191 -27.58 29.07 17.81
CA LYS A 191 -28.47 30.00 18.53
C LYS A 191 -29.02 31.09 17.60
N ALA A 192 -28.18 31.64 16.72
CA ALA A 192 -28.58 32.70 15.79
C ALA A 192 -29.52 32.20 14.67
N GLU A 193 -29.42 30.94 14.27
CA GLU A 193 -30.10 30.38 13.09
C GLU A 193 -31.19 29.36 13.48
N ASN A 194 -32.11 29.79 14.34
CA ASN A 194 -33.30 29.04 14.78
C ASN A 194 -32.96 27.67 15.41
N ASN A 195 -32.06 27.67 16.39
CA ASN A 195 -31.51 26.46 17.02
C ASN A 195 -30.96 25.47 15.98
N GLY A 196 -30.26 25.98 14.98
CA GLY A 196 -29.61 25.22 13.91
C GLY A 196 -30.54 24.71 12.81
N LYS A 197 -31.87 24.84 12.93
CA LYS A 197 -32.83 24.34 11.93
C LYS A 197 -32.73 25.04 10.57
N ASN A 198 -32.21 26.26 10.54
CA ASN A 198 -32.00 27.00 9.30
C ASN A 198 -30.63 26.72 8.67
N ILE A 199 -29.79 25.89 9.28
CA ILE A 199 -28.46 25.53 8.79
C ILE A 199 -28.58 24.21 8.04
N CYS A 200 -28.15 24.21 6.78
CA CYS A 200 -28.05 23.00 5.95
C CYS A 200 -26.69 22.33 6.11
N MET A 201 -25.61 23.12 6.21
CA MET A 201 -24.25 22.61 6.30
C MET A 201 -23.35 23.51 7.15
N VAL A 202 -22.42 22.91 7.89
CA VAL A 202 -21.22 23.58 8.39
C VAL A 202 -20.00 23.23 7.52
N TYR A 203 -19.33 24.25 6.99
CA TYR A 203 -18.04 24.13 6.31
C TYR A 203 -16.94 24.65 7.23
N ALA A 204 -16.02 23.78 7.65
CA ALA A 204 -14.90 24.15 8.48
C ALA A 204 -13.58 24.03 7.70
N HIS A 205 -12.69 25.01 7.87
CA HIS A 205 -11.40 24.97 7.18
C HIS A 205 -10.43 23.91 7.74
N ASN A 206 -10.75 23.22 8.84
CA ASN A 206 -10.05 22.01 9.27
C ASN A 206 -10.95 21.06 10.08
N ASP A 207 -10.47 19.84 10.29
CA ASP A 207 -11.19 18.80 11.04
C ASP A 207 -11.39 19.14 12.52
N ASP A 208 -10.40 19.71 13.21
CA ASP A 208 -10.56 20.01 14.64
C ASP A 208 -11.73 20.97 14.91
N MET A 209 -11.91 21.99 14.06
CA MET A 209 -13.07 22.89 14.16
C MET A 209 -14.37 22.15 13.85
N VAL A 210 -14.42 21.26 12.84
CA VAL A 210 -15.66 20.52 12.54
C VAL A 210 -16.01 19.53 13.65
N ILE A 211 -15.03 18.92 14.31
CA ILE A 211 -15.25 18.03 15.46
C ILE A 211 -15.85 18.83 16.63
N GLY A 212 -15.35 20.04 16.87
CA GLY A 212 -15.96 20.98 17.80
C GLY A 212 -17.40 21.34 17.42
N ALA A 213 -17.65 21.58 16.13
CA ALA A 213 -18.98 21.85 15.60
C ALA A 213 -19.94 20.66 15.76
N ILE A 214 -19.49 19.43 15.47
CA ILE A 214 -20.23 18.17 15.66
C ILE A 214 -20.68 18.06 17.12
N GLN A 215 -19.80 18.37 18.08
CA GLN A 215 -20.17 18.40 19.49
C GLN A 215 -21.28 19.44 19.77
N ALA A 216 -21.16 20.67 19.26
CA ALA A 216 -22.18 21.70 19.43
C ALA A 216 -23.53 21.31 18.79
N ILE A 217 -23.52 20.69 17.62
CA ILE A 217 -24.72 20.19 16.92
C ILE A 217 -25.43 19.13 17.77
N LYS A 218 -24.67 18.18 18.33
CA LYS A 218 -25.20 17.12 19.21
C LYS A 218 -25.79 17.70 20.50
N GLU A 219 -25.10 18.65 21.12
CA GLU A 219 -25.57 19.35 22.33
C GLU A 219 -26.84 20.17 22.07
N ALA A 220 -27.05 20.63 20.83
CA ALA A 220 -28.29 21.27 20.39
C ALA A 220 -29.44 20.30 20.06
N GLY A 221 -29.21 18.99 20.16
CA GLY A 221 -30.20 17.94 19.87
C GLY A 221 -30.40 17.65 18.37
N LEU A 222 -29.47 18.09 17.52
CA LEU A 222 -29.46 17.82 16.08
C LEU A 222 -28.49 16.68 15.74
N LYS A 223 -28.70 16.03 14.60
CA LYS A 223 -27.86 14.95 14.10
C LYS A 223 -26.81 15.50 13.12
N PRO A 224 -25.53 15.58 13.50
CA PRO A 224 -24.47 15.95 12.55
C PRO A 224 -24.40 14.92 11.42
N GLY A 225 -24.06 15.37 10.22
CA GLY A 225 -24.03 14.55 9.00
C GLY A 225 -25.40 14.28 8.36
N LYS A 226 -26.51 14.57 9.06
CA LYS A 226 -27.89 14.34 8.58
C LYS A 226 -28.78 15.57 8.65
N ASP A 227 -28.97 16.14 9.84
CA ASP A 227 -29.75 17.38 10.03
C ASP A 227 -28.93 18.59 9.61
N ILE A 228 -27.62 18.56 9.89
CA ILE A 228 -26.63 19.54 9.42
C ILE A 228 -25.49 18.76 8.78
N LEU A 229 -25.29 18.94 7.48
CA LEU A 229 -24.16 18.37 6.74
C LEU A 229 -22.84 18.97 7.25
N THR A 230 -21.74 18.24 7.13
CA THR A 230 -20.41 18.67 7.59
C THR A 230 -19.40 18.55 6.45
N GLY A 231 -18.55 19.56 6.27
CA GLY A 231 -17.39 19.47 5.39
C GLY A 231 -16.15 20.02 6.07
N SER A 232 -15.05 19.27 6.01
CA SER A 232 -13.77 19.62 6.63
C SER A 232 -12.58 19.09 5.84
N ILE A 233 -11.38 19.49 6.26
CA ILE A 233 -10.10 19.28 5.59
C ILE A 233 -9.07 18.86 6.66
N ASP A 234 -8.11 18.00 6.29
CA ASP A 234 -6.85 17.62 6.99
C ASP A 234 -6.70 16.08 7.11
N GLY A 235 -7.78 15.36 7.43
CA GLY A 235 -7.76 13.90 7.62
C GLY A 235 -7.19 13.44 8.98
N VAL A 236 -7.53 14.12 10.08
CA VAL A 236 -7.07 13.70 11.43
C VAL A 236 -7.79 12.42 11.89
N PRO A 237 -7.19 11.54 12.71
CA PRO A 237 -7.81 10.26 13.11
C PRO A 237 -9.25 10.37 13.63
N ASP A 238 -9.55 11.42 14.38
CA ASP A 238 -10.88 11.68 14.93
C ASP A 238 -11.95 11.94 13.84
N ILE A 239 -11.58 12.53 12.69
CA ILE A 239 -12.57 12.76 11.62
C ILE A 239 -13.00 11.45 10.99
N TYR A 240 -12.09 10.51 10.79
CA TYR A 240 -12.44 9.20 10.24
C TYR A 240 -13.37 8.43 11.17
N LYS A 241 -13.20 8.59 12.49
CA LYS A 241 -14.15 8.04 13.46
C LYS A 241 -15.53 8.70 13.32
N ALA A 242 -15.58 10.03 13.20
CA ALA A 242 -16.84 10.74 12.96
C ALA A 242 -17.50 10.31 11.63
N MET A 243 -16.73 10.02 10.58
CA MET A 243 -17.25 9.48 9.31
C MET A 243 -17.83 8.08 9.48
N ILE A 244 -17.13 7.19 10.19
CA ILE A 244 -17.62 5.83 10.51
C ILE A 244 -18.92 5.90 11.32
N ASP A 245 -19.01 6.84 12.26
CA ASP A 245 -20.19 7.05 13.10
C ASP A 245 -21.33 7.78 12.34
N GLY A 246 -21.10 8.21 11.09
CA GLY A 246 -22.06 8.94 10.25
C GLY A 246 -22.31 10.38 10.71
N GLU A 247 -21.44 10.92 11.57
CA GLU A 247 -21.46 12.29 12.12
C GLU A 247 -20.71 13.28 11.21
N ALA A 248 -19.76 12.78 10.41
CA ALA A 248 -19.10 13.55 9.37
C ALA A 248 -19.44 13.00 7.99
N ASN A 249 -19.86 13.85 7.05
CA ASN A 249 -20.11 13.43 5.68
C ASN A 249 -18.80 13.12 4.97
N ALA A 250 -18.78 11.96 4.32
CA ALA A 250 -17.77 11.56 3.36
C ALA A 250 -18.48 10.98 2.15
N THR A 251 -17.85 11.02 0.99
CA THR A 251 -18.36 10.24 -0.14
C THR A 251 -17.24 9.49 -0.84
N LEU A 252 -17.50 8.22 -1.15
CA LEU A 252 -16.81 7.51 -2.21
C LEU A 252 -17.30 8.08 -3.55
N ASP A 253 -16.38 8.65 -4.33
CA ASP A 253 -16.74 9.23 -5.62
C ASP A 253 -17.33 8.17 -6.56
N ASN A 254 -18.29 8.59 -7.40
CA ASN A 254 -19.11 7.73 -8.24
C ASN A 254 -18.28 6.67 -8.98
N VAL A 255 -18.38 5.41 -8.55
CA VAL A 255 -17.77 4.28 -9.25
C VAL A 255 -18.69 3.86 -10.38
N ASP A 256 -18.40 4.31 -11.59
CA ASP A 256 -19.04 3.78 -12.79
C ASP A 256 -18.41 2.42 -13.13
N PHE A 257 -19.13 1.34 -12.83
CA PHE A 257 -18.69 -0.04 -13.11
C PHE A 257 -19.68 -0.73 -14.04
N SER A 258 -19.16 -1.36 -15.10
CA SER A 258 -19.97 -2.11 -16.06
C SER A 258 -19.37 -3.51 -16.28
N LEU A 259 -20.23 -4.51 -16.40
CA LEU A 259 -19.86 -5.90 -16.64
C LEU A 259 -20.76 -6.44 -17.76
N ARG A 260 -20.18 -6.93 -18.84
CA ARG A 260 -20.92 -7.53 -19.96
C ARG A 260 -21.32 -8.96 -19.62
N ARG A 261 -22.35 -9.48 -20.30
CA ARG A 261 -22.77 -10.88 -20.16
C ARG A 261 -21.68 -11.82 -20.67
N GLY A 262 -21.31 -12.84 -19.89
CA GLY A 262 -20.27 -13.80 -20.29
C GLY A 262 -18.89 -13.17 -20.45
N GLU A 263 -18.52 -12.26 -19.55
CA GLU A 263 -17.25 -11.53 -19.55
C GLU A 263 -16.49 -11.80 -18.24
N ILE A 264 -15.17 -11.92 -18.30
CA ILE A 264 -14.28 -11.90 -17.14
C ILE A 264 -13.68 -10.48 -17.05
N MET A 265 -14.16 -9.70 -16.08
CA MET A 265 -13.67 -8.36 -15.79
C MET A 265 -12.69 -8.40 -14.62
N ALA A 266 -11.44 -7.99 -14.85
CA ALA A 266 -10.50 -7.74 -13.77
C ALA A 266 -10.83 -6.42 -13.05
N LEU A 267 -10.97 -6.46 -11.73
CA LEU A 267 -11.13 -5.27 -10.89
C LEU A 267 -9.83 -5.02 -10.11
N LEU A 268 -9.07 -4.01 -10.53
CA LEU A 268 -7.74 -3.71 -10.02
C LEU A 268 -7.70 -2.36 -9.29
N GLY A 269 -6.66 -2.17 -8.49
CA GLY A 269 -6.42 -0.93 -7.72
C GLY A 269 -5.50 -1.19 -6.54
N GLU A 270 -4.94 -0.14 -5.95
CA GLU A 270 -4.13 -0.27 -4.72
C GLU A 270 -4.94 -0.83 -3.54
N ASN A 271 -4.25 -1.22 -2.47
CA ASN A 271 -4.87 -1.48 -1.18
C ASN A 271 -5.57 -0.21 -0.69
N GLY A 272 -6.85 -0.30 -0.37
CA GLY A 272 -7.68 0.86 -0.01
C GLY A 272 -8.31 1.60 -1.20
N ALA A 273 -8.11 1.14 -2.44
CA ALA A 273 -8.72 1.77 -3.62
C ALA A 273 -10.25 1.72 -3.70
N GLY A 274 -10.93 1.02 -2.78
CA GLY A 274 -12.39 0.90 -2.75
C GLY A 274 -12.96 -0.40 -3.34
N LYS A 275 -12.11 -1.35 -3.79
CA LYS A 275 -12.54 -2.63 -4.39
C LYS A 275 -13.46 -3.43 -3.48
N SER A 276 -13.04 -3.73 -2.24
CA SER A 276 -13.86 -4.48 -1.29
C SER A 276 -15.11 -3.72 -0.88
N THR A 277 -15.07 -2.38 -0.84
CA THR A 277 -16.24 -1.54 -0.58
C THR A 277 -17.26 -1.66 -1.72
N LEU A 278 -16.81 -1.65 -2.98
CA LEU A 278 -17.66 -1.88 -4.14
C LEU A 278 -18.31 -3.27 -4.10
N ILE A 279 -17.54 -4.31 -3.81
CA ILE A 279 -18.07 -5.69 -3.68
C ILE A 279 -19.12 -5.76 -2.56
N LYS A 280 -18.86 -5.13 -1.41
CA LYS A 280 -19.81 -5.08 -0.29
C LYS A 280 -21.08 -4.31 -0.64
N ALA A 281 -20.99 -3.27 -1.47
CA ALA A 281 -22.16 -2.55 -1.99
C ALA A 281 -22.97 -3.43 -2.98
N LEU A 282 -22.31 -4.10 -3.92
CA LEU A 282 -22.93 -5.01 -4.88
C LEU A 282 -23.61 -6.22 -4.22
N THR A 283 -23.10 -6.66 -3.07
CA THR A 283 -23.63 -7.79 -2.31
C THR A 283 -24.62 -7.38 -1.21
N GLY A 284 -24.86 -6.08 -1.01
CA GLY A 284 -25.76 -5.57 0.03
C GLY A 284 -25.23 -5.73 1.46
N VAL A 285 -23.94 -6.01 1.64
CA VAL A 285 -23.28 -5.92 2.96
C VAL A 285 -23.23 -4.46 3.40
N TYR A 286 -22.94 -3.56 2.46
CA TYR A 286 -23.12 -2.12 2.62
C TYR A 286 -24.26 -1.67 1.71
N HIS A 287 -25.06 -0.73 2.18
CA HIS A 287 -26.04 -0.06 1.32
C HIS A 287 -25.38 1.13 0.66
N ALA A 288 -25.53 1.26 -0.65
CA ALA A 288 -25.09 2.45 -1.34
C ALA A 288 -25.91 3.65 -0.84
N ASP A 289 -25.24 4.71 -0.39
CA ASP A 289 -25.92 5.94 0.03
C ASP A 289 -26.57 6.66 -1.17
N ARG A 290 -26.04 6.43 -2.38
CA ARG A 290 -26.53 6.96 -3.65
C ARG A 290 -26.13 6.09 -4.85
N GLY A 291 -26.68 6.40 -6.03
CA GLY A 291 -26.44 5.67 -7.27
C GLY A 291 -27.46 4.57 -7.54
N THR A 292 -27.30 3.87 -8.66
CA THR A 292 -28.22 2.81 -9.10
C THR A 292 -27.42 1.60 -9.55
N ILE A 293 -27.84 0.40 -9.15
CA ILE A 293 -27.27 -0.85 -9.65
C ILE A 293 -28.29 -1.44 -10.64
N TRP A 294 -27.84 -1.78 -11.84
CA TRP A 294 -28.66 -2.41 -12.87
C TRP A 294 -28.13 -3.80 -13.16
N LEU A 295 -29.01 -4.79 -13.19
CA LEU A 295 -28.72 -6.17 -13.55
C LEU A 295 -29.72 -6.63 -14.59
N GLU A 296 -29.25 -7.01 -15.79
CA GLU A 296 -30.12 -7.33 -16.95
C GLU A 296 -31.19 -6.26 -17.19
N ASP A 297 -30.78 -4.99 -17.24
CA ASP A 297 -31.64 -3.82 -17.42
C ASP A 297 -32.71 -3.62 -16.33
N GLN A 298 -32.64 -4.36 -15.22
CA GLN A 298 -33.49 -4.17 -14.05
C GLN A 298 -32.71 -3.45 -12.93
N ALA A 299 -33.26 -2.36 -12.43
CA ALA A 299 -32.72 -1.68 -11.26
C ALA A 299 -32.87 -2.58 -10.01
N ILE A 300 -31.76 -2.87 -9.33
CA ILE A 300 -31.71 -3.72 -8.13
C ILE A 300 -31.15 -2.95 -6.94
N SER A 301 -31.55 -3.36 -5.73
CA SER A 301 -31.01 -2.87 -4.47
C SER A 301 -30.89 -4.04 -3.49
N PRO A 302 -29.75 -4.77 -3.51
CA PRO A 302 -29.52 -5.87 -2.61
C PRO A 302 -29.57 -5.41 -1.15
N LYS A 303 -30.31 -6.14 -0.31
CA LYS A 303 -30.55 -5.77 1.10
C LYS A 303 -29.56 -6.44 2.06
N ASN A 304 -28.96 -7.52 1.60
CA ASN A 304 -27.99 -8.38 2.28
C ASN A 304 -27.49 -9.41 1.25
N THR A 305 -26.50 -10.20 1.64
CA THR A 305 -25.86 -11.21 0.77
C THR A 305 -26.83 -12.27 0.25
N ALA A 306 -27.81 -12.69 1.05
CA ALA A 306 -28.83 -13.65 0.63
C ALA A 306 -29.75 -13.07 -0.46
N HIS A 307 -30.14 -11.80 -0.34
CA HIS A 307 -30.90 -11.11 -1.38
C HIS A 307 -30.08 -10.91 -2.66
N ALA A 308 -28.79 -10.54 -2.56
CA ALA A 308 -27.91 -10.43 -3.71
C ALA A 308 -27.80 -11.76 -4.46
N GLN A 309 -27.67 -12.87 -3.73
CA GLN A 309 -27.62 -14.20 -4.30
C GLN A 309 -28.92 -14.61 -5.00
N GLN A 310 -30.09 -14.29 -4.43
CA GLN A 310 -31.39 -14.51 -5.08
C GLN A 310 -31.54 -13.72 -6.38
N LEU A 311 -30.96 -12.52 -6.45
CA LEU A 311 -30.91 -11.70 -7.67
C LEU A 311 -29.95 -12.28 -8.72
N GLY A 312 -29.10 -13.23 -8.34
CA GLY A 312 -28.12 -13.88 -9.21
C GLY A 312 -26.69 -13.35 -9.05
N ILE A 313 -26.35 -12.68 -7.94
CA ILE A 313 -24.98 -12.23 -7.64
C ILE A 313 -24.35 -13.18 -6.62
N GLY A 314 -23.49 -14.06 -7.08
CA GLY A 314 -22.66 -14.94 -6.25
C GLY A 314 -21.34 -14.27 -5.87
N THR A 315 -20.78 -14.63 -4.71
CA THR A 315 -19.50 -14.09 -4.26
C THR A 315 -18.68 -15.17 -3.56
N VAL A 316 -17.40 -15.25 -3.92
CA VAL A 316 -16.37 -16.01 -3.22
C VAL A 316 -15.38 -14.98 -2.70
N TYR A 317 -15.37 -14.78 -1.39
CA TYR A 317 -14.44 -13.88 -0.73
C TYR A 317 -13.06 -14.52 -0.58
N GLN A 318 -12.03 -13.69 -0.36
CA GLN A 318 -10.64 -14.11 -0.23
C GLN A 318 -10.42 -15.24 0.77
N GLU A 319 -11.05 -15.16 1.95
CA GLU A 319 -11.14 -16.29 2.87
C GLU A 319 -12.33 -17.18 2.49
N VAL A 320 -12.02 -18.44 2.17
CA VAL A 320 -13.01 -19.43 1.78
C VAL A 320 -13.89 -19.77 2.99
N ASN A 321 -15.08 -19.17 3.05
CA ASN A 321 -16.11 -19.46 4.06
C ASN A 321 -16.79 -20.82 3.80
N LEU A 322 -15.99 -21.87 3.90
CA LEU A 322 -16.38 -23.28 3.88
C LEU A 322 -16.00 -23.94 5.20
N LEU A 323 -16.50 -25.15 5.42
CA LEU A 323 -16.28 -25.96 6.61
C LEU A 323 -15.27 -27.06 6.26
N PRO A 324 -13.96 -26.89 6.56
CA PRO A 324 -12.91 -27.79 6.07
C PRO A 324 -13.05 -29.22 6.59
N ASN A 325 -13.64 -29.38 7.76
CA ASN A 325 -13.90 -30.67 8.42
C ASN A 325 -15.20 -31.35 7.94
N MET A 326 -16.00 -30.71 7.09
CA MET A 326 -17.20 -31.31 6.49
C MET A 326 -16.94 -31.78 5.07
N SER A 327 -17.79 -32.69 4.57
CA SER A 327 -17.63 -33.24 3.24
C SER A 327 -17.80 -32.18 2.15
N VAL A 328 -17.28 -32.44 0.95
CA VAL A 328 -17.52 -31.59 -0.22
C VAL A 328 -19.02 -31.45 -0.50
N ALA A 329 -19.78 -32.55 -0.37
CA ALA A 329 -21.23 -32.54 -0.55
C ALA A 329 -21.94 -31.63 0.47
N ASP A 330 -21.55 -31.67 1.74
CA ASP A 330 -22.13 -30.80 2.77
C ASP A 330 -21.81 -29.32 2.47
N ASN A 331 -20.58 -29.02 2.04
CA ASN A 331 -20.14 -27.67 1.71
C ASN A 331 -20.90 -27.09 0.50
N LEU A 332 -21.15 -27.89 -0.54
CA LEU A 332 -21.90 -27.46 -1.73
C LEU A 332 -23.37 -27.11 -1.43
N PHE A 333 -23.99 -27.83 -0.49
CA PHE A 333 -25.44 -27.75 -0.23
C PHE A 333 -25.83 -27.19 1.15
N ILE A 334 -24.88 -26.62 1.90
CA ILE A 334 -25.17 -26.04 3.22
C ILE A 334 -26.35 -25.05 3.16
N GLY A 335 -27.34 -25.24 4.04
CA GLY A 335 -28.58 -24.46 4.09
C GLY A 335 -29.61 -24.83 3.01
N ARG A 336 -29.27 -25.71 2.06
CA ARG A 336 -30.10 -26.19 0.95
C ARG A 336 -30.07 -27.71 0.84
N GLU A 337 -29.88 -28.39 1.96
CA GLU A 337 -29.71 -29.83 1.94
C GLU A 337 -31.01 -30.51 1.48
N PRO A 338 -30.95 -31.51 0.58
CA PRO A 338 -32.12 -32.29 0.19
C PRO A 338 -32.76 -32.94 1.43
N LYS A 339 -33.99 -32.53 1.76
CA LYS A 339 -34.74 -33.01 2.92
C LYS A 339 -36.05 -33.68 2.52
N ARG A 340 -36.44 -34.72 3.24
CA ARG A 340 -37.77 -35.34 3.15
C ARG A 340 -38.27 -35.66 4.55
N PHE A 341 -39.44 -35.13 4.91
CA PHE A 341 -39.99 -35.21 6.28
C PHE A 341 -38.99 -34.74 7.36
N GLY A 342 -38.21 -33.69 7.08
CA GLY A 342 -37.18 -33.16 7.97
C GLY A 342 -35.84 -33.93 8.00
N LEU A 343 -35.78 -35.14 7.44
CA LEU A 343 -34.57 -35.96 7.38
C LEU A 343 -33.74 -35.64 6.13
N LEU A 344 -32.42 -35.55 6.30
CA LEU A 344 -31.45 -35.33 5.24
C LEU A 344 -31.33 -36.55 4.32
N ARG A 345 -31.45 -36.35 3.00
CA ARG A 345 -31.25 -37.40 2.00
C ARG A 345 -29.80 -37.42 1.52
N ARG A 346 -28.89 -37.95 2.34
CA ARG A 346 -27.44 -38.00 2.05
C ARG A 346 -27.10 -38.58 0.68
N LYS A 347 -27.69 -39.71 0.29
CA LYS A 347 -27.46 -40.33 -1.03
C LYS A 347 -27.84 -39.44 -2.21
N GLU A 348 -28.90 -38.65 -2.07
CA GLU A 348 -29.32 -37.71 -3.11
C GLU A 348 -28.37 -36.51 -3.18
N MET A 349 -27.94 -36.01 -2.02
CA MET A 349 -26.98 -34.92 -1.91
C MET A 349 -25.61 -35.31 -2.50
N GLU A 350 -25.11 -36.49 -2.17
CA GLU A 350 -23.87 -37.05 -2.73
C GLU A 350 -23.98 -37.21 -4.25
N LYS A 351 -25.09 -37.76 -4.76
CA LYS A 351 -25.32 -37.89 -6.21
C LYS A 351 -25.28 -36.51 -6.91
N ARG A 352 -26.02 -35.53 -6.37
CA ARG A 352 -26.05 -34.16 -6.92
C ARG A 352 -24.68 -33.48 -6.86
N ALA A 353 -23.92 -33.68 -5.77
CA ALA A 353 -22.56 -33.16 -5.64
C ALA A 353 -21.63 -33.74 -6.70
N THR A 354 -21.66 -35.06 -6.91
CA THR A 354 -20.85 -35.73 -7.93
C THR A 354 -21.20 -35.25 -9.33
N GLU A 355 -22.49 -35.14 -9.66
CA GLU A 355 -22.96 -34.63 -10.97
C GLU A 355 -22.53 -33.18 -11.20
N LEU A 356 -22.64 -32.32 -10.18
CA LEU A 356 -22.24 -30.91 -10.26
C LEU A 356 -20.73 -30.78 -10.53
N MET A 357 -19.89 -31.45 -9.74
CA MET A 357 -18.43 -31.39 -9.89
C MET A 357 -17.98 -31.99 -11.24
N ALA A 358 -18.57 -33.13 -11.64
CA ALA A 358 -18.29 -33.75 -12.93
C ALA A 358 -18.70 -32.85 -14.12
N SER A 359 -19.76 -32.05 -13.99
CA SER A 359 -20.18 -31.09 -15.04
C SER A 359 -19.15 -29.99 -15.34
N TYR A 360 -18.19 -29.80 -14.44
CA TYR A 360 -17.04 -28.90 -14.58
C TYR A 360 -15.71 -29.64 -14.75
N GLY A 361 -15.75 -30.96 -15.01
CA GLY A 361 -14.56 -31.77 -15.27
C GLY A 361 -13.81 -32.24 -14.03
N PHE A 362 -14.36 -32.06 -12.82
CA PHE A 362 -13.72 -32.47 -11.59
C PHE A 362 -14.26 -33.81 -11.08
N SER A 363 -13.37 -34.79 -10.93
CA SER A 363 -13.67 -36.10 -10.36
C SER A 363 -13.02 -36.25 -9.00
N LEU A 364 -13.83 -36.39 -7.96
CA LEU A 364 -13.40 -36.52 -6.57
C LEU A 364 -14.45 -37.27 -5.73
N ASP A 365 -14.03 -37.85 -4.61
CA ASP A 365 -14.98 -38.41 -3.65
C ASP A 365 -15.62 -37.28 -2.82
N VAL A 366 -16.87 -36.95 -3.15
CA VAL A 366 -17.61 -35.86 -2.51
C VAL A 366 -17.96 -36.12 -1.03
N ARG A 367 -17.72 -37.34 -0.52
CA ARG A 367 -17.93 -37.73 0.88
C ARG A 367 -16.73 -37.40 1.76
N GLU A 368 -15.56 -37.24 1.16
CA GLU A 368 -14.33 -36.90 1.87
C GLU A 368 -14.41 -35.46 2.42
N PRO A 369 -13.84 -35.20 3.62
CA PRO A 369 -13.77 -33.87 4.19
C PRO A 369 -12.95 -32.95 3.29
N LEU A 370 -13.40 -31.69 3.19
CA LEU A 370 -12.85 -30.70 2.26
C LEU A 370 -11.35 -30.43 2.48
N ASN A 371 -10.87 -30.52 3.73
CA ASN A 371 -9.46 -30.34 4.10
C ASN A 371 -8.49 -31.41 3.57
N ARG A 372 -9.00 -32.52 3.01
CA ARG A 372 -8.17 -33.51 2.29
C ARG A 372 -7.82 -33.07 0.87
N PHE A 373 -8.47 -32.03 0.36
CA PHE A 373 -8.23 -31.51 -0.97
C PHE A 373 -7.40 -30.22 -0.95
N SER A 374 -6.71 -29.97 -2.06
CA SER A 374 -5.87 -28.78 -2.22
C SER A 374 -6.67 -27.49 -2.13
N VAL A 375 -6.01 -26.37 -1.80
CA VAL A 375 -6.69 -25.07 -1.64
C VAL A 375 -7.40 -24.67 -2.93
N ALA A 376 -6.84 -24.98 -4.10
CA ALA A 376 -7.49 -24.76 -5.39
C ALA A 376 -8.82 -25.51 -5.50
N MET A 377 -8.85 -26.78 -5.09
CA MET A 377 -10.09 -27.57 -5.10
C MET A 377 -11.12 -26.99 -4.12
N GLN A 378 -10.69 -26.47 -2.96
CA GLN A 378 -11.60 -25.81 -2.02
C GLN A 378 -12.22 -24.55 -2.63
N GLN A 379 -11.43 -23.76 -3.37
CA GLN A 379 -11.93 -22.61 -4.13
C GLN A 379 -12.91 -23.02 -5.22
N ILE A 380 -12.58 -24.06 -5.98
CA ILE A 380 -13.47 -24.63 -7.00
C ILE A 380 -14.80 -25.06 -6.38
N VAL A 381 -14.79 -25.72 -5.22
CA VAL A 381 -16.02 -26.09 -4.50
C VAL A 381 -16.82 -24.86 -4.08
N ALA A 382 -16.17 -23.78 -3.61
CA ALA A 382 -16.84 -22.53 -3.29
C ALA A 382 -17.49 -21.88 -4.52
N ILE A 383 -16.82 -21.93 -5.67
CA ILE A 383 -17.33 -21.44 -6.95
C ILE A 383 -18.51 -22.28 -7.42
N CYS A 384 -18.38 -23.61 -7.42
CA CYS A 384 -19.48 -24.52 -7.79
C CYS A 384 -20.71 -24.31 -6.92
N ARG A 385 -20.53 -24.08 -5.61
CA ARG A 385 -21.62 -23.71 -4.69
C ARG A 385 -22.30 -22.41 -5.12
N ALA A 386 -21.53 -21.37 -5.43
CA ALA A 386 -22.07 -20.07 -5.86
C ALA A 386 -22.82 -20.17 -7.18
N ILE A 387 -22.36 -20.99 -8.13
CA ILE A 387 -23.00 -21.19 -9.43
C ILE A 387 -24.30 -22.01 -9.31
N ASP A 388 -24.31 -23.08 -8.50
CA ASP A 388 -25.53 -23.87 -8.24
C ASP A 388 -26.65 -23.04 -7.59
N LEU A 389 -26.30 -21.92 -6.97
CA LEU A 389 -27.23 -20.88 -6.47
C LEU A 389 -27.78 -19.96 -7.58
N SER A 390 -27.62 -20.33 -8.86
CA SER A 390 -28.08 -19.58 -10.04
C SER A 390 -27.41 -18.22 -10.21
N ALA A 391 -26.10 -18.15 -9.94
CA ALA A 391 -25.33 -16.93 -10.15
C ALA A 391 -25.25 -16.57 -11.65
N LYS A 392 -25.81 -15.40 -12.00
CA LYS A 392 -25.63 -14.71 -13.28
C LYS A 392 -24.31 -13.95 -13.29
N VAL A 393 -23.96 -13.38 -12.13
CA VAL A 393 -22.70 -12.67 -11.87
C VAL A 393 -21.98 -13.40 -10.74
N LEU A 394 -20.69 -13.67 -10.92
CA LEU A 394 -19.83 -14.28 -9.91
C LEU A 394 -18.66 -13.36 -9.58
N ILE A 395 -18.57 -12.94 -8.33
CA ILE A 395 -17.45 -12.14 -7.82
C ILE A 395 -16.44 -13.09 -7.17
N LEU A 396 -15.19 -13.03 -7.63
CA LEU A 396 -14.06 -13.79 -7.10
C LEU A 396 -13.05 -12.80 -6.53
N ASP A 397 -12.99 -12.70 -5.20
CA ASP A 397 -12.10 -11.79 -4.49
C ASP A 397 -10.77 -12.50 -4.17
N GLU A 398 -9.69 -12.17 -4.89
CA GLU A 398 -8.33 -12.72 -4.70
C GLU A 398 -8.25 -14.27 -4.66
N PRO A 399 -8.89 -15.00 -5.60
CA PRO A 399 -9.04 -16.45 -5.51
C PRO A 399 -7.73 -17.24 -5.72
N THR A 400 -6.67 -16.59 -6.19
CA THR A 400 -5.37 -17.18 -6.56
C THR A 400 -4.25 -16.87 -5.56
N ALA A 401 -4.49 -16.07 -4.52
CA ALA A 401 -3.46 -15.54 -3.63
C ALA A 401 -2.65 -16.60 -2.83
N SER A 402 -3.13 -17.84 -2.79
CA SER A 402 -2.48 -18.96 -2.10
C SER A 402 -2.26 -20.17 -3.01
N LEU A 403 -2.41 -20.02 -4.32
CA LEU A 403 -2.34 -21.12 -5.27
C LEU A 403 -0.99 -21.13 -6.00
N ASP A 404 -0.50 -22.32 -6.31
CA ASP A 404 0.64 -22.48 -7.21
C ASP A 404 0.23 -22.34 -8.70
N THR A 405 1.20 -22.33 -9.61
CA THR A 405 0.94 -22.15 -11.05
C THR A 405 0.03 -23.22 -11.65
N GLN A 406 0.13 -24.49 -11.23
CA GLN A 406 -0.73 -25.56 -11.75
C GLN A 406 -2.16 -25.44 -11.21
N GLU A 407 -2.28 -25.07 -9.94
CA GLU A 407 -3.54 -24.79 -9.27
C GLU A 407 -4.27 -23.57 -9.86
N VAL A 408 -3.54 -22.53 -10.22
CA VAL A 408 -4.06 -21.34 -10.91
C VAL A 408 -4.66 -21.72 -12.27
N GLU A 409 -3.99 -22.57 -13.06
CA GLU A 409 -4.51 -23.00 -14.37
C GLU A 409 -5.83 -23.79 -14.26
N LEU A 410 -5.98 -24.64 -13.23
CA LEU A 410 -7.25 -25.33 -12.96
C LEU A 410 -8.39 -24.34 -12.72
N LEU A 411 -8.13 -23.32 -11.91
CA LEU A 411 -9.10 -22.26 -11.62
C LEU A 411 -9.43 -21.44 -12.89
N PHE A 412 -8.43 -21.08 -13.68
CA PHE A 412 -8.63 -20.35 -14.93
C PHE A 412 -9.38 -21.16 -15.97
N GLY A 413 -9.17 -22.49 -16.02
CA GLY A 413 -9.98 -23.40 -16.82
C GLY A 413 -11.46 -23.30 -16.47
N LEU A 414 -11.79 -23.37 -15.17
CA LEU A 414 -13.17 -23.22 -14.69
C LEU A 414 -13.73 -21.82 -15.00
N MET A 415 -12.97 -20.75 -14.77
CA MET A 415 -13.40 -19.38 -15.06
C MET A 415 -13.75 -19.21 -16.54
N ARG A 416 -12.90 -19.71 -17.44
CA ARG A 416 -13.15 -19.70 -18.89
C ARG A 416 -14.42 -20.49 -19.22
N GLN A 417 -14.59 -21.69 -18.66
CA GLN A 417 -15.79 -22.50 -18.88
C GLN A 417 -17.08 -21.80 -18.38
N LEU A 418 -17.02 -21.08 -17.26
CA LEU A 418 -18.16 -20.33 -16.72
C LEU A 418 -18.51 -19.13 -17.60
N ARG A 419 -17.49 -18.36 -18.03
CA ARG A 419 -17.64 -17.27 -19.00
C ARG A 419 -18.30 -17.77 -20.28
N ASP A 420 -17.82 -18.87 -20.83
CA ASP A 420 -18.31 -19.45 -22.09
C ASP A 420 -19.75 -20.01 -21.95
N ARG A 421 -20.18 -20.34 -20.72
CA ARG A 421 -21.58 -20.66 -20.38
C ARG A 421 -22.46 -19.42 -20.15
N GLY A 422 -21.90 -18.22 -20.30
CA GLY A 422 -22.61 -16.95 -20.18
C GLY A 422 -22.68 -16.37 -18.77
N VAL A 423 -21.94 -16.91 -17.80
CA VAL A 423 -21.77 -16.32 -16.47
C VAL A 423 -20.80 -15.16 -16.57
N SER A 424 -21.12 -14.01 -15.99
CA SER A 424 -20.19 -12.88 -15.92
C SER A 424 -19.37 -12.93 -14.64
N LEU A 425 -18.07 -12.71 -14.73
CA LEU A 425 -17.15 -12.80 -13.61
C LEU A 425 -16.51 -11.45 -13.30
N ILE A 426 -16.51 -11.07 -12.03
CA ILE A 426 -15.64 -10.01 -11.50
C ILE A 426 -14.46 -10.70 -10.82
N PHE A 427 -13.28 -10.58 -11.39
CA PHE A 427 -12.04 -11.16 -10.89
C PHE A 427 -11.21 -10.07 -10.22
N VAL A 428 -11.17 -10.09 -8.89
CA VAL A 428 -10.28 -9.20 -8.13
C VAL A 428 -8.98 -9.92 -7.93
N THR A 429 -7.90 -9.28 -8.34
CA THR A 429 -6.55 -9.80 -8.17
C THR A 429 -5.58 -8.64 -8.11
N HIS A 430 -4.40 -8.86 -7.57
CA HIS A 430 -3.26 -7.94 -7.69
C HIS A 430 -2.19 -8.49 -8.64
N PHE A 431 -2.36 -9.72 -9.14
CA PHE A 431 -1.41 -10.36 -10.04
C PHE A 431 -1.67 -9.92 -11.49
N ILE A 432 -0.82 -9.04 -12.01
CA ILE A 432 -0.98 -8.48 -13.36
C ILE A 432 -0.95 -9.60 -14.41
N ASP A 433 0.00 -10.53 -14.36
CA ASP A 433 0.09 -11.60 -15.37
C ASP A 433 -1.17 -12.46 -15.44
N GLN A 434 -1.78 -12.74 -14.29
CA GLN A 434 -3.04 -13.47 -14.21
C GLN A 434 -4.18 -12.72 -14.89
N VAL A 435 -4.21 -11.39 -14.76
CA VAL A 435 -5.19 -10.54 -15.45
C VAL A 435 -5.09 -10.72 -16.95
N TYR A 436 -3.88 -10.65 -17.49
CA TYR A 436 -3.63 -10.79 -18.94
C TYR A 436 -3.89 -12.19 -19.47
N GLN A 437 -3.77 -13.22 -18.64
CA GLN A 437 -4.02 -14.60 -19.03
C GLN A 437 -5.52 -14.94 -19.17
N VAL A 438 -6.39 -14.32 -18.36
CA VAL A 438 -7.78 -14.79 -18.22
C VAL A 438 -8.85 -13.71 -18.44
N SER A 439 -8.53 -12.43 -18.30
CA SER A 439 -9.53 -11.36 -18.28
C SER A 439 -9.77 -10.75 -19.65
N ASP A 440 -11.02 -10.49 -19.99
CA ASP A 440 -11.40 -9.83 -21.25
C ASP A 440 -11.21 -8.32 -21.14
N ARG A 441 -11.55 -7.74 -19.98
CA ARG A 441 -11.39 -6.30 -19.68
C ARG A 441 -10.84 -6.06 -18.29
N ILE A 442 -10.34 -4.84 -18.11
CA ILE A 442 -9.74 -4.37 -16.87
C ILE A 442 -10.42 -3.07 -16.45
N THR A 443 -10.88 -3.01 -15.20
CA THR A 443 -11.34 -1.80 -14.53
C THR A 443 -10.40 -1.46 -13.38
N VAL A 444 -9.95 -0.21 -13.32
CA VAL A 444 -9.06 0.28 -12.26
C VAL A 444 -9.81 1.24 -11.34
N LEU A 445 -9.76 0.98 -10.04
CA LEU A 445 -10.15 1.90 -8.98
C LEU A 445 -8.90 2.48 -8.31
N ARG A 446 -8.97 3.75 -7.89
CA ARG A 446 -7.92 4.42 -7.11
C ARG A 446 -8.56 5.42 -6.17
N ASN A 447 -8.15 5.42 -4.90
CA ASN A 447 -8.67 6.33 -3.86
C ASN A 447 -10.21 6.36 -3.76
N GLY A 448 -10.89 5.24 -4.04
CA GLY A 448 -12.35 5.17 -4.04
C GLY A 448 -13.02 5.66 -5.32
N SER A 449 -12.27 6.11 -6.31
CA SER A 449 -12.78 6.62 -7.58
C SER A 449 -12.50 5.66 -8.74
N PHE A 450 -13.37 5.68 -9.75
CA PHE A 450 -13.13 5.00 -11.04
C PHE A 450 -12.06 5.74 -11.85
N VAL A 451 -11.01 5.02 -12.25
CA VAL A 451 -9.92 5.57 -13.08
C VAL A 451 -10.18 5.34 -14.55
N GLY A 452 -10.64 4.14 -14.91
CA GLY A 452 -10.89 3.77 -16.30
C GLY A 452 -11.17 2.28 -16.48
N CYS A 453 -11.75 1.95 -17.63
CA CYS A 453 -12.01 0.58 -18.07
C CYS A 453 -11.49 0.38 -19.49
N ARG A 454 -10.68 -0.65 -19.72
CA ARG A 454 -10.00 -0.93 -21.00
C ARG A 454 -10.11 -2.41 -21.36
N GLU A 455 -10.07 -2.70 -22.66
CA GLU A 455 -9.91 -4.08 -23.15
C GLU A 455 -8.50 -4.58 -22.80
N THR A 456 -8.39 -5.77 -22.19
CA THR A 456 -7.12 -6.32 -21.71
C THR A 456 -6.07 -6.36 -22.82
N ARG A 457 -6.48 -6.80 -24.02
CA ARG A 457 -5.62 -6.92 -25.21
C ARG A 457 -5.08 -5.59 -25.75
N GLU A 458 -5.70 -4.46 -25.38
CA GLU A 458 -5.38 -3.12 -25.87
C GLU A 458 -4.61 -2.28 -24.84
N LEU A 459 -4.38 -2.83 -23.64
CA LEU A 459 -3.72 -2.12 -22.55
C LEU A 459 -2.34 -2.74 -22.30
N PRO A 460 -1.23 -2.06 -22.60
CA PRO A 460 0.11 -2.51 -22.18
C PRO A 460 0.23 -2.58 -20.64
N GLN A 461 0.95 -3.57 -20.11
CA GLN A 461 1.13 -3.75 -18.65
C GLN A 461 1.61 -2.46 -17.95
N ILE A 462 2.55 -1.75 -18.57
CA ILE A 462 3.08 -0.49 -18.02
C ILE A 462 2.01 0.60 -17.91
N GLU A 463 1.07 0.67 -18.85
CA GLU A 463 -0.04 1.64 -18.80
C GLU A 463 -1.03 1.27 -17.69
N LEU A 464 -1.27 -0.03 -17.48
CA LEU A 464 -2.07 -0.51 -16.36
C LEU A 464 -1.47 -0.09 -15.01
N VAL A 465 -0.17 -0.31 -14.82
CA VAL A 465 0.53 0.11 -13.59
C VAL A 465 0.41 1.62 -13.38
N LYS A 466 0.55 2.44 -14.44
CA LYS A 466 0.31 3.88 -14.37
C LYS A 466 -1.11 4.23 -13.94
N MET A 467 -2.12 3.52 -14.47
CA MET A 467 -3.53 3.71 -14.05
C MET A 467 -3.72 3.42 -12.56
N MET A 468 -3.13 2.31 -12.07
CA MET A 468 -3.24 1.90 -10.66
C MET A 468 -2.56 2.86 -9.70
N LEU A 469 -1.34 3.30 -10.01
CA LEU A 469 -0.51 4.16 -9.12
C LEU A 469 -0.80 5.66 -9.25
N GLY A 470 -1.34 6.11 -10.39
CA GLY A 470 -1.66 7.52 -10.64
C GLY A 470 -0.49 8.47 -10.82
N ARG A 471 0.73 7.94 -10.81
CA ARG A 471 1.95 8.64 -11.20
C ARG A 471 2.61 7.81 -12.29
N GLU A 472 3.39 8.46 -13.14
CA GLU A 472 4.40 7.69 -13.86
C GLU A 472 5.24 7.00 -12.77
N LEU A 473 5.40 5.67 -12.87
CA LEU A 473 6.66 5.12 -12.40
C LEU A 473 7.68 5.98 -13.13
N ASP A 474 8.35 6.84 -12.39
CA ASP A 474 9.47 7.58 -12.91
C ASP A 474 10.35 6.48 -13.50
N THR A 475 10.40 6.36 -14.83
CA THR A 475 11.22 5.33 -15.46
C THR A 475 12.68 5.56 -15.07
N HIS A 476 13.00 6.77 -14.56
CA HIS A 476 14.23 7.08 -13.85
C HIS A 476 14.40 6.41 -12.48
N ALA A 477 13.33 6.05 -11.76
CA ALA A 477 13.40 5.22 -10.56
C ALA A 477 13.64 3.73 -10.87
N LEU A 478 13.44 3.30 -12.13
CA LEU A 478 13.90 2.01 -12.66
C LEU A 478 15.13 2.19 -13.56
N GLN A 479 15.76 3.37 -13.60
CA GLN A 479 17.05 3.54 -14.27
C GLN A 479 18.02 4.01 -13.21
N ARG A 480 18.66 3.05 -12.55
CA ARG A 480 19.69 3.32 -11.56
C ARG A 480 20.68 4.37 -12.09
N ALA A 481 20.78 5.49 -11.38
CA ALA A 481 21.64 6.60 -11.74
C ALA A 481 23.13 6.25 -11.49
N GLY A 482 23.75 5.57 -12.44
CA GLY A 482 25.20 5.32 -12.44
C GLY A 482 25.69 4.30 -11.42
N ARG A 483 26.93 3.84 -11.62
CA ARG A 483 27.58 2.77 -10.84
C ARG A 483 27.76 3.17 -9.38
N THR A 484 27.29 2.33 -8.46
CA THR A 484 27.50 2.45 -7.00
C THR A 484 28.58 1.49 -6.48
N LEU A 485 29.35 0.87 -7.38
CA LEU A 485 30.49 0.02 -7.03
C LEU A 485 31.46 0.78 -6.13
N LEU A 486 31.53 0.35 -4.86
CA LEU A 486 32.43 0.96 -3.88
C LEU A 486 33.86 0.42 -3.97
N SER A 487 34.06 -0.74 -4.60
CA SER A 487 35.34 -1.42 -4.75
C SER A 487 35.28 -2.53 -5.79
N ASP A 488 36.37 -2.75 -6.53
CA ASP A 488 36.49 -3.86 -7.48
C ASP A 488 36.69 -5.23 -6.82
N LYS A 489 37.06 -5.26 -5.54
CA LYS A 489 37.25 -6.52 -4.78
C LYS A 489 35.91 -7.17 -4.44
N PRO A 490 35.65 -8.43 -4.85
CA PRO A 490 34.42 -9.13 -4.53
C PRO A 490 34.22 -9.35 -3.01
N VAL A 491 32.99 -9.19 -2.53
CA VAL A 491 32.57 -9.59 -1.19
C VAL A 491 32.44 -11.11 -1.12
N ALA A 492 31.86 -11.71 -2.16
CA ALA A 492 31.71 -13.14 -2.33
C ALA A 492 32.13 -13.52 -3.74
N ALA A 493 32.99 -14.55 -3.85
CA ALA A 493 33.42 -15.11 -5.12
C ALA A 493 33.31 -16.64 -5.06
N PHE A 494 32.60 -17.21 -6.02
CA PHE A 494 32.35 -18.63 -6.20
C PHE A 494 33.01 -19.05 -7.51
N LYS A 495 33.84 -20.09 -7.46
CA LYS A 495 34.54 -20.59 -8.64
C LYS A 495 34.33 -22.08 -8.82
N ASN A 496 33.81 -22.48 -9.98
CA ASN A 496 33.42 -23.84 -10.34
C ASN A 496 32.52 -24.47 -9.27
N TYR A 497 31.67 -23.65 -8.64
CA TYR A 497 30.88 -24.02 -7.46
C TYR A 497 29.60 -24.70 -7.89
N GLY A 498 29.26 -25.83 -7.28
CA GLY A 498 28.09 -26.59 -7.72
C GLY A 498 27.79 -27.81 -6.87
N LYS A 499 26.70 -28.49 -7.22
CA LYS A 499 26.26 -29.71 -6.55
C LYS A 499 25.66 -30.68 -7.57
N LYS A 500 26.27 -31.84 -7.73
CA LYS A 500 25.82 -32.88 -8.67
C LYS A 500 24.35 -33.22 -8.45
N GLY A 501 23.59 -33.24 -9.55
CA GLY A 501 22.14 -33.51 -9.53
C GLY A 501 21.26 -32.33 -9.07
N THR A 502 21.86 -31.22 -8.64
CA THR A 502 21.16 -30.00 -8.20
C THR A 502 21.47 -28.83 -9.15
N ILE A 503 22.74 -28.44 -9.26
CA ILE A 503 23.20 -27.37 -10.14
C ILE A 503 24.57 -27.70 -10.71
N ALA A 504 24.77 -27.48 -12.01
CA ALA A 504 26.08 -27.61 -12.63
C ALA A 504 27.06 -26.57 -12.06
N PRO A 505 28.37 -26.82 -12.12
CA PRO A 505 29.36 -25.86 -11.65
C PRO A 505 29.21 -24.49 -12.34
N PHE A 506 29.22 -23.42 -11.54
CA PHE A 506 29.07 -22.04 -11.98
C PHE A 506 30.13 -21.12 -11.35
N ASP A 507 30.31 -19.93 -11.94
CA ASP A 507 31.21 -18.88 -11.47
C ASP A 507 30.40 -17.61 -11.15
N LEU A 508 30.60 -17.03 -9.97
CA LEU A 508 29.88 -15.83 -9.53
C LEU A 508 30.76 -14.96 -8.64
N GLU A 509 30.91 -13.69 -8.98
CA GLU A 509 31.55 -12.67 -8.12
C GLU A 509 30.58 -11.52 -7.83
N VAL A 510 30.37 -11.16 -6.58
CA VAL A 510 29.50 -10.03 -6.23
C VAL A 510 30.29 -9.02 -5.40
N ARG A 511 30.32 -7.77 -5.87
CA ARG A 511 31.10 -6.67 -5.28
C ARG A 511 30.24 -5.80 -4.35
N PRO A 512 30.86 -5.01 -3.46
CA PRO A 512 30.12 -4.10 -2.59
C PRO A 512 29.40 -3.03 -3.41
N GLY A 513 28.09 -2.88 -3.17
CA GLY A 513 27.23 -1.98 -3.94
C GLY A 513 26.94 -2.45 -5.37
N GLU A 514 27.04 -3.76 -5.62
CA GLU A 514 26.64 -4.40 -6.87
C GLU A 514 25.35 -5.19 -6.70
N ILE A 515 24.44 -5.07 -7.67
CA ILE A 515 23.28 -5.96 -7.83
C ILE A 515 23.53 -6.87 -9.03
N VAL A 516 23.71 -8.16 -8.79
CA VAL A 516 23.75 -9.18 -9.83
C VAL A 516 22.36 -9.79 -9.95
N GLY A 517 21.75 -9.68 -11.13
CA GLY A 517 20.49 -10.35 -11.44
C GLY A 517 20.72 -11.80 -11.84
N LEU A 518 19.79 -12.69 -11.51
CA LEU A 518 19.77 -14.08 -11.98
C LEU A 518 18.43 -14.37 -12.67
N ALA A 519 18.47 -14.57 -13.97
CA ALA A 519 17.29 -14.80 -14.81
C ALA A 519 17.29 -16.20 -15.44
N GLY A 520 16.11 -16.70 -15.80
CA GLY A 520 15.92 -18.02 -16.37
C GLY A 520 14.48 -18.51 -16.17
N LEU A 521 14.04 -19.47 -16.98
CA LEU A 521 12.70 -20.05 -16.85
C LEU A 521 12.55 -20.87 -15.56
N LEU A 522 11.32 -21.21 -15.18
CA LEU A 522 11.07 -22.14 -14.07
C LEU A 522 11.85 -23.45 -14.27
N GLY A 523 12.52 -23.93 -13.21
CA GLY A 523 13.37 -25.13 -13.27
C GLY A 523 14.76 -24.92 -13.89
N SER A 524 15.13 -23.69 -14.28
CA SER A 524 16.46 -23.36 -14.79
C SER A 524 17.60 -23.50 -13.79
N GLY A 525 17.30 -23.63 -12.49
CA GLY A 525 18.29 -23.77 -11.42
C GLY A 525 18.53 -22.50 -10.60
N ARG A 526 17.71 -21.45 -10.72
CA ARG A 526 17.91 -20.17 -10.01
C ARG A 526 17.86 -20.34 -8.48
N THR A 527 16.75 -20.88 -7.98
CA THR A 527 16.53 -21.21 -6.57
C THR A 527 17.60 -22.18 -6.07
N GLU A 528 17.91 -23.23 -6.85
CA GLU A 528 18.96 -24.19 -6.51
C GLU A 528 20.36 -23.56 -6.41
N THR A 529 20.68 -22.57 -7.25
CA THR A 529 21.93 -21.79 -7.16
C THR A 529 21.97 -21.03 -5.83
N ALA A 530 20.90 -20.34 -5.44
CA ALA A 530 20.82 -19.63 -4.17
C ALA A 530 20.95 -20.56 -2.95
N GLU A 531 20.26 -21.71 -2.97
CA GLU A 531 20.33 -22.72 -1.91
C GLU A 531 21.74 -23.30 -1.74
N VAL A 532 22.46 -23.52 -2.85
CA VAL A 532 23.84 -24.02 -2.82
C VAL A 532 24.79 -22.96 -2.29
N ILE A 533 24.62 -21.70 -2.72
CA ILE A 533 25.39 -20.56 -2.20
C ILE A 533 25.17 -20.39 -0.69
N PHE A 534 23.93 -20.47 -0.22
CA PHE A 534 23.60 -20.28 1.20
C PHE A 534 23.90 -21.50 2.07
N GLY A 535 24.27 -22.63 1.47
CA GLY A 535 24.62 -23.86 2.18
C GLY A 535 23.41 -24.66 2.67
N ILE A 536 22.20 -24.38 2.18
CA ILE A 536 21.01 -25.25 2.35
C ILE A 536 21.29 -26.60 1.69
N LYS A 537 21.85 -26.56 0.48
CA LYS A 537 22.32 -27.74 -0.25
C LYS A 537 23.85 -27.67 -0.38
N PRO A 538 24.64 -28.33 0.49
CA PRO A 538 26.10 -28.20 0.48
C PRO A 538 26.71 -28.58 -0.88
N ALA A 539 27.57 -27.72 -1.41
CA ALA A 539 28.30 -27.95 -2.65
C ALA A 539 29.22 -29.17 -2.56
N ASP A 540 29.43 -29.85 -3.69
CA ASP A 540 30.37 -30.97 -3.86
C ASP A 540 31.52 -30.65 -4.81
N SER A 541 31.54 -29.44 -5.37
CA SER A 541 32.53 -28.94 -6.31
C SER A 541 32.83 -27.46 -6.10
N GLY A 542 34.03 -27.04 -6.51
CA GLY A 542 34.44 -25.64 -6.53
C GLY A 542 35.02 -25.09 -5.24
N THR A 543 35.23 -23.78 -5.25
CA THR A 543 35.82 -23.01 -4.14
C THR A 543 35.04 -21.73 -3.91
N VAL A 544 35.04 -21.24 -2.66
CA VAL A 544 34.39 -20.00 -2.29
C VAL A 544 35.33 -19.10 -1.49
N LEU A 545 35.39 -17.82 -1.85
CA LEU A 545 36.07 -16.77 -1.12
C LEU A 545 35.02 -15.80 -0.57
N ILE A 546 35.00 -15.60 0.75
CA ILE A 546 34.18 -14.55 1.40
C ILE A 546 35.13 -13.53 2.01
N LYS A 547 35.00 -12.26 1.63
CA LYS A 547 35.92 -11.16 2.01
C LYS A 547 37.38 -11.49 1.68
N GLY A 548 37.60 -12.11 0.52
CA GLY A 548 38.92 -12.54 0.04
C GLY A 548 39.53 -13.72 0.80
N LYS A 549 38.83 -14.35 1.76
CA LYS A 549 39.33 -15.51 2.51
C LYS A 549 38.63 -16.79 2.04
N PRO A 550 39.37 -17.89 1.81
CA PRO A 550 38.78 -19.20 1.56
C PRO A 550 37.84 -19.62 2.69
N GLN A 551 36.63 -20.03 2.34
CA GLN A 551 35.61 -20.52 3.27
C GLN A 551 35.05 -21.86 2.79
N THR A 552 34.25 -22.49 3.65
CA THR A 552 33.39 -23.62 3.28
C THR A 552 31.98 -23.29 3.75
N LEU A 553 30.96 -23.50 2.92
CA LEU A 553 29.56 -23.23 3.25
C LEU A 553 28.80 -24.56 3.31
N ARG A 554 28.65 -25.14 4.50
CA ARG A 554 27.96 -26.43 4.71
C ARG A 554 26.60 -26.31 5.40
N SER A 555 26.22 -25.10 5.82
CA SER A 555 24.93 -24.86 6.48
C SER A 555 24.51 -23.40 6.38
N PRO A 556 23.19 -23.11 6.45
CA PRO A 556 22.66 -21.75 6.55
C PRO A 556 23.25 -20.93 7.71
N HIS A 557 23.45 -21.57 8.87
CA HIS A 557 24.05 -20.93 10.04
C HIS A 557 25.47 -20.44 9.73
N GLN A 558 26.29 -21.27 9.06
CA GLN A 558 27.65 -20.90 8.69
C GLN A 558 27.68 -19.75 7.68
N ALA A 559 26.80 -19.77 6.67
CA ALA A 559 26.67 -18.69 5.72
C ALA A 559 26.27 -17.37 6.41
N SER A 560 25.30 -17.43 7.33
CA SER A 560 24.88 -16.28 8.13
C SER A 560 26.01 -15.69 8.96
N VAL A 561 26.77 -16.50 9.70
CA VAL A 561 27.92 -16.02 10.51
C VAL A 561 29.01 -15.37 9.63
N LEU A 562 29.17 -15.83 8.39
CA LEU A 562 30.12 -15.25 7.43
C LEU A 562 29.64 -13.94 6.79
N GLY A 563 28.39 -13.53 7.06
CA GLY A 563 27.80 -12.29 6.57
C GLY A 563 26.99 -12.45 5.29
N ILE A 564 26.42 -13.64 5.06
CA ILE A 564 25.49 -13.92 3.96
C ILE A 564 24.06 -13.96 4.50
N GLY A 565 23.13 -13.23 3.90
CA GLY A 565 21.69 -13.35 4.18
C GLY A 565 20.94 -13.99 3.00
N PHE A 566 19.76 -14.56 3.25
CA PHE A 566 18.97 -15.23 2.21
C PHE A 566 17.46 -15.09 2.42
N CYS A 567 16.78 -14.37 1.53
CA CYS A 567 15.31 -14.37 1.46
C CYS A 567 14.86 -15.38 0.40
N PRO A 568 14.15 -16.47 0.79
CA PRO A 568 13.67 -17.49 -0.14
C PRO A 568 12.48 -17.04 -0.98
N GLU A 569 12.26 -17.77 -2.08
CA GLU A 569 11.17 -17.59 -3.05
C GLU A 569 9.78 -17.77 -2.41
N ASP A 570 9.56 -18.86 -1.66
CA ASP A 570 8.32 -19.07 -0.91
C ASP A 570 8.47 -18.64 0.55
N ARG A 571 8.09 -17.38 0.80
CA ARG A 571 8.10 -16.82 2.15
C ARG A 571 7.18 -17.54 3.13
N LYS A 572 6.11 -18.21 2.69
CA LYS A 572 5.13 -18.84 3.61
C LYS A 572 5.65 -20.17 4.14
N THR A 573 6.31 -20.95 3.29
CA THR A 573 6.82 -22.28 3.64
C THR A 573 8.25 -22.23 4.16
N ASP A 574 9.13 -21.45 3.52
CA ASP A 574 10.58 -21.45 3.81
C ASP A 574 11.06 -20.17 4.51
N GLY A 575 10.25 -19.10 4.49
CA GLY A 575 10.62 -17.79 5.06
C GLY A 575 10.16 -17.56 6.49
N ILE A 576 8.86 -17.43 6.71
CA ILE A 576 8.27 -16.97 7.98
C ILE A 576 7.85 -18.15 8.86
N ILE A 577 7.83 -17.91 10.18
CA ILE A 577 7.13 -18.80 11.11
C ILE A 577 5.76 -18.17 11.35
N ALA A 578 4.74 -18.66 10.63
CA ALA A 578 3.42 -18.03 10.49
C ALA A 578 2.76 -17.70 11.85
N ALA A 579 2.75 -18.65 12.77
CA ALA A 579 2.16 -18.51 14.10
C ALA A 579 3.01 -17.66 15.08
N ALA A 580 4.28 -17.39 14.74
CA ALA A 580 5.16 -16.59 15.60
C ALA A 580 4.93 -15.09 15.37
N SER A 581 5.25 -14.30 16.39
CA SER A 581 5.11 -12.85 16.34
C SER A 581 6.04 -12.20 15.30
N VAL A 582 5.72 -10.96 14.91
CA VAL A 582 6.64 -10.11 14.15
C VAL A 582 7.99 -10.01 14.85
N ARG A 583 8.03 -9.74 16.16
CA ARG A 583 9.25 -9.70 16.98
C ARG A 583 10.08 -10.96 16.81
N GLU A 584 9.48 -12.13 17.00
CA GLU A 584 10.16 -13.43 16.92
C GLU A 584 10.72 -13.69 15.52
N ASN A 585 9.95 -13.35 14.49
CA ASN A 585 10.41 -13.48 13.12
C ASN A 585 11.61 -12.57 12.80
N ILE A 586 11.65 -11.34 13.33
CA ILE A 586 12.78 -10.41 13.13
C ILE A 586 14.05 -10.92 13.84
N ILE A 587 13.95 -11.36 15.09
CA ILE A 587 15.13 -11.69 15.90
C ILE A 587 15.74 -13.06 15.59
N LEU A 588 15.03 -13.91 14.84
CA LEU A 588 15.35 -15.33 14.69
C LEU A 588 16.77 -15.59 14.18
N ALA A 589 17.19 -14.91 13.11
CA ALA A 589 18.52 -15.14 12.53
C ALA A 589 19.65 -14.68 13.47
N LEU A 590 19.48 -13.54 14.14
CA LEU A 590 20.47 -13.07 15.12
C LEU A 590 20.54 -13.99 16.35
N GLN A 591 19.40 -14.50 16.81
CA GLN A 591 19.37 -15.46 17.91
C GLN A 591 20.05 -16.77 17.51
N ALA A 592 19.88 -17.22 16.27
CA ALA A 592 20.58 -18.40 15.74
C ALA A 592 22.10 -18.19 15.70
N GLN A 593 22.59 -17.03 15.26
CA GLN A 593 24.03 -16.69 15.28
C GLN A 593 24.62 -16.65 16.70
N ARG A 594 23.84 -16.17 17.68
CA ARG A 594 24.26 -16.11 19.10
C ARG A 594 24.25 -17.48 19.77
N GLY A 595 23.45 -18.42 19.28
CA GLY A 595 23.24 -19.73 19.87
C GLY A 595 22.44 -19.70 21.17
N TRP A 596 22.12 -20.90 21.69
CA TRP A 596 21.26 -21.07 22.87
C TRP A 596 21.87 -20.55 24.18
N LEU A 597 23.21 -20.44 24.26
CA LEU A 597 23.94 -19.96 25.44
C LEU A 597 23.88 -18.43 25.62
N ARG A 598 23.47 -17.68 24.60
CA ARG A 598 23.45 -16.21 24.63
C ARG A 598 22.08 -15.69 24.17
N PRO A 599 20.99 -15.95 24.92
CA PRO A 599 19.66 -15.47 24.55
C PRO A 599 19.61 -13.93 24.51
N ILE A 600 18.90 -13.38 23.52
CA ILE A 600 18.57 -11.97 23.42
C ILE A 600 17.46 -11.69 24.45
N SER A 601 17.65 -10.70 25.33
CA SER A 601 16.64 -10.40 26.35
C SER A 601 15.33 -9.94 25.70
N ARG A 602 14.16 -10.20 26.31
CA ARG A 602 12.87 -9.78 25.74
C ARG A 602 12.80 -8.26 25.50
N LYS A 603 13.41 -7.47 26.38
CA LYS A 603 13.53 -6.01 26.22
C LYS A 603 14.34 -5.63 24.98
N GLU A 604 15.51 -6.23 24.81
CA GLU A 604 16.37 -6.01 23.62
C GLU A 604 15.67 -6.47 22.33
N GLN A 605 14.94 -7.60 22.36
CA GLN A 605 14.16 -8.06 21.21
C GLN A 605 13.09 -7.04 20.81
N GLN A 606 12.38 -6.47 21.79
CA GLN A 606 11.34 -5.47 21.56
C GLN A 606 11.92 -4.19 20.94
N GLU A 607 13.03 -3.67 21.49
CA GLU A 607 13.72 -2.48 20.96
C GLU A 607 14.20 -2.68 19.52
N ILE A 608 14.75 -3.86 19.21
CA ILE A 608 15.17 -4.23 17.85
C ILE A 608 13.96 -4.28 16.90
N ALA A 609 12.88 -4.96 17.29
CA ALA A 609 11.69 -5.11 16.47
C ALA A 609 11.05 -3.74 16.15
N GLU A 610 10.88 -2.89 17.15
CA GLU A 610 10.35 -1.53 16.97
C GLU A 610 11.23 -0.66 16.06
N ARG A 611 12.56 -0.82 16.16
CA ARG A 611 13.48 -0.12 15.25
C ARG A 611 13.26 -0.54 13.80
N PHE A 612 13.22 -1.84 13.50
CA PHE A 612 13.04 -2.34 12.13
C PHE A 612 11.62 -2.11 11.58
N ILE A 613 10.59 -2.22 12.42
CA ILE A 613 9.21 -1.85 12.06
C ILE A 613 9.16 -0.42 11.55
N ARG A 614 9.82 0.51 12.26
CA ARG A 614 9.90 1.92 11.85
C ARG A 614 10.78 2.12 10.63
N GLN A 615 11.96 1.51 10.57
CA GLN A 615 12.93 1.73 9.50
C GLN A 615 12.42 1.24 8.13
N LEU A 616 11.72 0.11 8.08
CA LEU A 616 11.19 -0.45 6.83
C LEU A 616 9.71 -0.11 6.58
N GLY A 617 9.05 0.60 7.50
CA GLY A 617 7.62 0.93 7.40
C GLY A 617 6.74 -0.33 7.39
N ILE A 618 6.98 -1.25 8.32
CA ILE A 618 6.14 -2.46 8.49
C ILE A 618 4.84 -2.05 9.17
N ARG A 619 3.71 -2.26 8.49
CA ARG A 619 2.38 -2.00 9.05
C ARG A 619 1.94 -3.20 9.88
N THR A 620 1.94 -3.04 11.21
CA THR A 620 1.47 -4.04 12.17
C THR A 620 0.86 -3.35 13.40
N PRO A 621 -0.23 -3.89 14.01
CA PRO A 621 -0.80 -3.33 15.24
C PRO A 621 0.16 -3.40 16.43
N SER A 622 1.02 -4.41 16.48
CA SER A 622 2.03 -4.57 17.53
C SER A 622 3.19 -5.45 17.07
N THR A 623 4.29 -5.45 17.84
CA THR A 623 5.40 -6.39 17.66
C THR A 623 5.04 -7.84 17.96
N GLU A 624 3.99 -8.07 18.75
CA GLU A 624 3.53 -9.40 19.19
C GLU A 624 2.44 -9.98 18.26
N GLN A 625 2.03 -9.24 17.22
CA GLN A 625 1.08 -9.72 16.21
C GLN A 625 1.65 -10.97 15.52
N PRO A 626 0.92 -12.10 15.43
CA PRO A 626 1.32 -13.23 14.61
C PRO A 626 1.47 -12.81 13.15
N ILE A 627 2.60 -13.20 12.54
CA ILE A 627 2.99 -12.68 11.22
C ILE A 627 2.04 -13.12 10.09
N GLU A 628 1.34 -14.25 10.26
CA GLU A 628 0.38 -14.76 9.28
C GLU A 628 -0.76 -13.79 8.96
N PHE A 629 -1.11 -12.90 9.90
CA PHE A 629 -2.16 -11.89 9.72
C PHE A 629 -1.69 -10.60 9.02
N LEU A 630 -0.39 -10.47 8.71
CA LEU A 630 0.13 -9.33 7.96
C LEU A 630 -0.05 -9.57 6.45
N SER A 631 -0.17 -8.48 5.67
CA SER A 631 -0.16 -8.58 4.21
C SER A 631 1.19 -9.11 3.68
N GLY A 632 1.19 -9.70 2.49
CA GLY A 632 2.39 -10.28 1.88
C GLY A 632 3.58 -9.31 1.81
N GLY A 633 3.34 -8.05 1.45
CA GLY A 633 4.38 -7.01 1.45
C GLY A 633 4.99 -6.75 2.84
N ASN A 634 4.17 -6.75 3.89
CA ASN A 634 4.66 -6.57 5.26
C ASN A 634 5.38 -7.82 5.78
N GLN A 635 4.93 -9.01 5.42
CA GLN A 635 5.65 -10.26 5.70
C GLN A 635 7.05 -10.23 5.06
N GLN A 636 7.16 -9.77 3.81
CA GLN A 636 8.43 -9.65 3.09
C GLN A 636 9.39 -8.68 3.77
N LYS A 637 8.90 -7.50 4.20
CA LYS A 637 9.70 -6.53 4.96
C LYS A 637 10.20 -7.09 6.29
N VAL A 638 9.39 -7.89 6.98
CA VAL A 638 9.82 -8.58 8.20
C VAL A 638 10.95 -9.57 7.89
N LEU A 639 10.83 -10.35 6.82
CA LEU A 639 11.86 -11.29 6.40
C LEU A 639 13.17 -10.58 6.02
N LEU A 640 13.09 -9.46 5.30
CA LEU A 640 14.25 -8.59 5.03
C LEU A 640 14.89 -8.09 6.33
N SER A 641 14.10 -7.57 7.27
CA SER A 641 14.62 -7.09 8.55
C SER A 641 15.34 -8.17 9.36
N ARG A 642 14.89 -9.43 9.28
CA ARG A 642 15.55 -10.58 9.93
C ARG A 642 17.00 -10.71 9.47
N TRP A 643 17.23 -10.59 8.16
CA TRP A 643 18.57 -10.71 7.60
C TRP A 643 19.38 -9.44 7.78
N LEU A 644 18.80 -8.26 7.58
CA LEU A 644 19.47 -6.98 7.79
C LEU A 644 19.94 -6.80 9.24
N LEU A 645 19.21 -7.35 10.21
CA LEU A 645 19.63 -7.39 11.63
C LEU A 645 20.98 -8.08 11.83
N THR A 646 21.31 -9.08 11.01
CA THR A 646 22.60 -9.78 11.07
C THR A 646 23.76 -9.02 10.40
N ARG A 647 23.51 -7.82 9.86
CA ARG A 647 24.48 -6.98 9.15
C ARG A 647 25.25 -7.73 8.05
N PRO A 648 24.52 -8.30 7.07
CA PRO A 648 25.15 -9.05 5.98
C PRO A 648 26.01 -8.10 5.15
N GLN A 649 27.04 -8.65 4.50
CA GLN A 649 27.73 -7.97 3.39
C GLN A 649 27.27 -8.47 2.03
N PHE A 650 26.69 -9.67 1.99
CA PHE A 650 26.11 -10.27 0.79
C PHE A 650 24.69 -10.74 1.12
N LEU A 651 23.69 -10.31 0.37
CA LEU A 651 22.29 -10.70 0.58
C LEU A 651 21.72 -11.26 -0.72
N ILE A 652 21.14 -12.45 -0.61
CA ILE A 652 20.48 -13.14 -1.72
C ILE A 652 18.99 -12.93 -1.55
N LEU A 653 18.33 -12.46 -2.60
CA LEU A 653 16.91 -12.17 -2.66
C LEU A 653 16.29 -13.01 -3.77
N ASP A 654 15.56 -14.05 -3.38
CA ASP A 654 14.92 -14.96 -4.32
C ASP A 654 13.46 -14.56 -4.53
N GLU A 655 13.12 -14.08 -5.73
CA GLU A 655 11.80 -13.59 -6.13
C GLU A 655 11.20 -12.61 -5.08
N PRO A 656 11.93 -11.53 -4.69
CA PRO A 656 11.60 -10.72 -3.51
C PRO A 656 10.27 -9.97 -3.59
N THR A 657 9.72 -9.83 -4.78
CA THR A 657 8.48 -9.12 -5.12
C THR A 657 7.32 -10.07 -5.45
N ARG A 658 7.54 -11.39 -5.36
CA ARG A 658 6.53 -12.38 -5.76
C ARG A 658 5.31 -12.32 -4.85
N GLY A 659 4.13 -12.17 -5.45
CA GLY A 659 2.84 -12.21 -4.75
C GLY A 659 2.70 -11.23 -3.60
N ILE A 660 3.31 -10.06 -3.73
CA ILE A 660 3.00 -8.88 -2.92
C ILE A 660 2.27 -7.86 -3.80
N ASP A 661 1.53 -6.94 -3.19
CA ASP A 661 0.79 -5.93 -3.95
C ASP A 661 1.71 -4.93 -4.66
N VAL A 662 1.21 -4.27 -5.71
CA VAL A 662 1.97 -3.31 -6.54
C VAL A 662 2.60 -2.18 -5.70
N GLY A 663 1.93 -1.72 -4.65
CA GLY A 663 2.46 -0.70 -3.76
C GLY A 663 3.66 -1.21 -2.97
N ALA A 664 3.51 -2.38 -2.34
CA ALA A 664 4.59 -3.06 -1.64
C ALA A 664 5.76 -3.44 -2.58
N HIS A 665 5.46 -3.86 -3.81
CA HIS A 665 6.45 -4.14 -4.85
C HIS A 665 7.36 -2.93 -5.08
N ALA A 666 6.79 -1.75 -5.33
CA ALA A 666 7.56 -0.53 -5.51
C ALA A 666 8.40 -0.15 -4.27
N GLU A 667 7.87 -0.38 -3.07
CA GLU A 667 8.61 -0.15 -1.81
C GLU A 667 9.80 -1.11 -1.64
N ILE A 668 9.64 -2.38 -2.00
CA ILE A 668 10.71 -3.39 -1.94
C ILE A 668 11.81 -3.08 -2.95
N ILE A 669 11.47 -2.68 -4.18
CA ILE A 669 12.47 -2.26 -5.18
C ILE A 669 13.30 -1.10 -4.66
N ARG A 670 12.65 -0.04 -4.13
CA ARG A 670 13.37 1.11 -3.55
C ARG A 670 14.27 0.71 -2.38
N LEU A 671 13.83 -0.25 -1.57
CA LEU A 671 14.63 -0.76 -0.47
C LEU A 671 15.87 -1.52 -0.99
N ILE A 672 15.72 -2.37 -2.01
CA ILE A 672 16.82 -3.07 -2.68
C ILE A 672 17.87 -2.06 -3.17
N GLU A 673 17.43 -1.02 -3.88
CA GLU A 673 18.32 0.03 -4.37
C GLU A 673 19.03 0.78 -3.23
N THR A 674 18.31 1.14 -2.18
CA THR A 674 18.86 1.84 -1.01
C THR A 674 19.93 1.00 -0.32
N LEU A 675 19.64 -0.29 -0.09
CA LEU A 675 20.57 -1.22 0.53
C LEU A 675 21.84 -1.39 -0.31
N CYS A 676 21.69 -1.46 -1.63
CA CYS A 676 22.82 -1.52 -2.55
C CYS A 676 23.63 -0.22 -2.53
N ALA A 677 22.98 0.94 -2.53
CA ALA A 677 23.65 2.23 -2.45
C ALA A 677 24.46 2.41 -1.15
N ASP A 678 23.99 1.81 -0.05
CA ASP A 678 24.72 1.72 1.23
C ASP A 678 25.90 0.73 1.21
N GLY A 679 26.15 0.08 0.06
CA GLY A 679 27.30 -0.78 -0.19
C GLY A 679 27.05 -2.28 -0.02
N LEU A 680 25.81 -2.72 0.18
CA LEU A 680 25.48 -4.14 0.28
C LEU A 680 25.64 -4.82 -1.09
N ALA A 681 26.28 -5.99 -1.12
CA ALA A 681 26.34 -6.83 -2.31
C ALA A 681 25.05 -7.65 -2.43
N LEU A 682 24.37 -7.60 -3.58
CA LEU A 682 23.07 -8.25 -3.79
C LEU A 682 23.10 -9.25 -4.93
N LEU A 683 22.55 -10.44 -4.70
CA LEU A 683 22.14 -11.37 -5.76
C LEU A 683 20.61 -11.38 -5.77
N VAL A 684 20.00 -10.93 -6.86
CA VAL A 684 18.54 -10.85 -6.98
C VAL A 684 18.07 -11.79 -8.06
N ILE A 685 17.27 -12.79 -7.67
CA ILE A 685 16.58 -13.69 -8.59
C ILE A 685 15.21 -13.09 -8.84
N SER A 686 14.85 -12.93 -10.11
CA SER A 686 13.49 -12.53 -10.47
C SER A 686 13.07 -13.18 -11.78
N SER A 687 11.80 -13.54 -11.84
CA SER A 687 11.10 -13.97 -13.06
C SER A 687 10.56 -12.76 -13.85
N GLU A 688 10.38 -11.61 -13.20
CA GLU A 688 10.02 -10.35 -13.82
C GLU A 688 11.29 -9.69 -14.38
N LEU A 689 11.52 -9.85 -15.69
CA LEU A 689 12.76 -9.42 -16.34
C LEU A 689 12.94 -7.90 -16.30
N GLU A 690 11.84 -7.16 -16.33
CA GLU A 690 11.77 -5.71 -16.20
C GLU A 690 12.39 -5.22 -14.88
N GLU A 691 12.22 -5.96 -13.79
CA GLU A 691 12.83 -5.61 -12.49
C GLU A 691 14.36 -5.67 -12.59
N LEU A 692 14.90 -6.75 -13.14
CA LEU A 692 16.34 -6.94 -13.28
C LEU A 692 16.95 -5.90 -14.21
N VAL A 693 16.28 -5.60 -15.32
CA VAL A 693 16.69 -4.50 -16.22
C VAL A 693 16.67 -3.16 -15.49
N GLY A 694 15.78 -2.99 -14.51
CA GLY A 694 15.62 -1.74 -13.76
C GLY A 694 16.79 -1.41 -12.83
N TYR A 695 17.32 -2.41 -12.12
CA TYR A 695 18.31 -2.16 -11.05
C TYR A 695 19.60 -2.99 -11.10
N ALA A 696 19.68 -4.06 -11.90
CA ALA A 696 20.85 -4.93 -11.92
C ALA A 696 22.04 -4.31 -12.68
N ASP A 697 23.26 -4.50 -12.18
CA ASP A 697 24.51 -4.13 -12.87
C ASP A 697 24.88 -5.11 -13.99
N ARG A 698 24.37 -6.34 -13.89
CA ARG A 698 24.54 -7.41 -14.85
C ARG A 698 23.58 -8.54 -14.51
N VAL A 699 23.19 -9.30 -15.51
CA VAL A 699 22.29 -10.44 -15.34
C VAL A 699 22.95 -11.71 -15.81
N ILE A 700 22.99 -12.72 -14.94
CA ILE A 700 23.43 -14.07 -15.26
C ILE A 700 22.22 -14.87 -15.69
N ILE A 701 22.37 -15.62 -16.79
CA ILE A 701 21.31 -16.44 -17.38
C ILE A 701 21.50 -17.89 -17.00
N MET A 702 20.46 -18.47 -16.42
CA MET A 702 20.36 -19.87 -16.05
C MET A 702 19.45 -20.61 -17.03
N ARG A 703 19.89 -21.79 -17.47
CA ARG A 703 19.10 -22.73 -18.27
C ARG A 703 19.51 -24.16 -17.96
N ASP A 704 18.54 -25.07 -17.81
CA ASP A 704 18.76 -26.49 -17.53
C ASP A 704 19.81 -26.74 -16.42
N ARG A 705 19.72 -25.95 -15.33
CA ARG A 705 20.62 -26.01 -14.17
C ARG A 705 22.08 -25.68 -14.49
N LYS A 706 22.32 -24.87 -15.52
CA LYS A 706 23.63 -24.37 -15.95
C LYS A 706 23.59 -22.86 -16.12
N GLN A 707 24.69 -22.21 -15.74
CA GLN A 707 24.99 -20.85 -16.15
C GLN A 707 25.37 -20.87 -17.64
N VAL A 708 24.61 -20.16 -18.50
CA VAL A 708 24.80 -20.20 -19.96
C VAL A 708 25.27 -18.87 -20.55
N ALA A 709 24.95 -17.75 -19.92
CA ALA A 709 25.37 -16.44 -20.37
C ALA A 709 25.43 -15.44 -19.22
N GLU A 710 26.10 -14.32 -19.46
CA GLU A 710 26.11 -13.15 -18.59
C GLU A 710 25.96 -11.91 -19.47
N ILE A 711 25.01 -11.04 -19.13
CA ILE A 711 24.69 -9.83 -19.87
C ILE A 711 25.11 -8.62 -19.03
N PRO A 712 26.07 -7.80 -19.49
CA PRO A 712 26.49 -6.60 -18.77
C PRO A 712 25.44 -5.47 -18.89
N LEU A 713 25.41 -4.54 -17.93
CA LEU A 713 24.49 -3.39 -17.92
C LEU A 713 24.33 -2.68 -19.27
N ALA A 714 25.43 -2.50 -20.01
CA ALA A 714 25.43 -1.76 -21.29
C ALA A 714 24.59 -2.43 -22.39
N GLU A 715 24.39 -3.76 -22.30
CA GLU A 715 23.61 -4.57 -23.25
C GLU A 715 22.30 -5.06 -22.62
N LEU A 716 22.06 -4.74 -21.35
CA LEU A 716 20.99 -5.30 -20.55
C LEU A 716 19.64 -4.76 -21.03
N SER A 717 18.80 -5.67 -21.52
CA SER A 717 17.42 -5.38 -21.92
C SER A 717 16.58 -6.65 -21.84
N VAL A 718 15.25 -6.50 -21.72
CA VAL A 718 14.33 -7.65 -21.70
C VAL A 718 14.51 -8.54 -22.95
N PRO A 719 14.58 -8.00 -24.19
CA PRO A 719 14.86 -8.82 -25.37
C PRO A 719 16.21 -9.55 -25.33
N ALA A 720 17.27 -8.91 -24.79
CA ALA A 720 18.58 -9.53 -24.68
C ALA A 720 18.55 -10.73 -23.72
N ILE A 721 17.89 -10.59 -22.57
CA ILE A 721 17.68 -11.69 -21.61
C ILE A 721 16.89 -12.83 -22.27
N MET A 722 15.77 -12.51 -22.93
CA MET A 722 14.93 -13.51 -23.60
C MET A 722 15.69 -14.28 -24.69
N ASN A 723 16.48 -13.59 -25.50
CA ASN A 723 17.30 -14.23 -26.53
C ASN A 723 18.37 -15.14 -25.93
N ALA A 724 19.01 -14.73 -24.82
CA ALA A 724 20.00 -15.54 -24.13
C ALA A 724 19.40 -16.77 -23.42
N ILE A 725 18.13 -16.71 -22.99
CA ILE A 725 17.39 -17.86 -22.48
C ILE A 725 17.07 -18.85 -23.63
N ALA A 726 16.73 -18.33 -24.81
CA ALA A 726 16.34 -19.14 -25.97
C ALA A 726 17.53 -19.80 -26.71
N ALA A 727 18.67 -19.13 -26.80
CA ALA A 727 19.91 -19.61 -27.45
C ALA A 727 20.59 -20.68 -26.62
#